data_AF-K2KJW3-F1
#
_entry.id   AF-K2KJW3-F1
#
_cell.length_a   1.000
_cell.length_b   1.000
_cell.length_c   1.000
_cell.angle_alpha   90.00
_cell.angle_beta   90.00
_cell.angle_gamma   90.00
#
_symmetry.space_group_name_H-M   'P 1'
#
loop_
_entity.id
_entity.type
_entity.pdbx_description
1 polymer ?
#
loop_
_entity_poly.entity_id
_entity_poly.type
_entity_poly.pdbx_seq_one_letter_code
_entity_poly.pdbx_strand_id
1 'polypeptide(L)'
;MTQTENNSFLINRIKDLSEVPQNNKTKVFVNGFYGGFSGGGTFSFDSNCEKTMHNGGTIIAPEALTDWSGEQTDLLNFVLWNGSGNGCWIRSENNSIVESSIFGVISNPNIYQSEIIQHIYDSVTSGVLIKLPEGTVKVSGFNGLRDNIGFIGHGKGKTYLHIDHSDNSGIGFRFGKRILTDTRSDNLPVYDGTIDYFDENQFSPADNENPRIKNPTLKNLTVIMGGAGGTSYLDFMRVDGGQLDVEFEWQGSPVASNGLRCFFCSNLDIPNLIMPRNLNVTFSALWFWCYGFKGDCWVSKGAKTTGLEFKHVVAFNVKNAKYLGSNDTEATFGISIGYGSRNNYFGNLQSNFATIRFKASEEFDESCDLKINHLEIDNPFGTGLNITHFRSLFIDTYKIRAKTPLNFNFEDFYMFSSNSEIVEKRSSGEFSYDGNYYTKIVTGSITKYYERRPNPILRDAIFGVGELIFVGMAERAVFGNIAGGYQSTYALDSQGKWLTYSSPIRNAGFNESKRTSVTYSSTRPYSIENVDFGKMAIIGEQNSSVSQGAINITPLLVNCSGNINIRDRASSVGYMFFIFNSELEINLTNFPTSPGIPTFRNWAMVESKLSGSWACYGYPIELGQGPTSPFLDGYIGSVFSINFIYQSAPNSGPIIRTLLNKSRPDEQWPQAVGLKFSNCHSYAIDGANTGGSPIGGQNSAIISHGEGIPSSFSSTTGGWASANSFIDRTPFRRVFSSSSISTPPPQNPTTIGELAENIYPNSNKWWIANSLTSWSEL
;
A
#
# COMPACT_ATOMS: atom_id res chain seq x y z
N MET A 1 45.48 -42.31 -25.07
CA MET A 1 45.92 -42.54 -23.69
C MET A 1 47.44 -42.54 -23.65
N THR A 2 48.06 -41.78 -22.75
CA THR A 2 49.52 -41.79 -22.56
C THR A 2 49.82 -42.26 -21.15
N GLN A 3 50.57 -43.36 -21.01
CA GLN A 3 51.06 -43.83 -19.72
C GLN A 3 52.24 -42.96 -19.28
N THR A 4 52.21 -42.50 -18.04
CA THR A 4 53.30 -41.75 -17.40
C THR A 4 54.03 -42.64 -16.41
N GLU A 5 55.19 -42.19 -15.93
CA GLU A 5 55.94 -42.89 -14.88
C GLU A 5 55.06 -43.08 -13.62
N ASN A 6 55.13 -44.26 -12.98
CA ASN A 6 54.37 -44.63 -11.76
C ASN A 6 52.86 -44.95 -11.92
N ASN A 7 52.46 -45.74 -12.93
CA ASN A 7 51.06 -46.21 -13.12
C ASN A 7 50.01 -45.09 -13.18
N SER A 8 50.41 -43.92 -13.68
CA SER A 8 49.52 -42.78 -13.88
C SER A 8 49.20 -42.62 -15.36
N PHE A 9 47.94 -42.42 -15.72
CA PHE A 9 47.49 -42.28 -17.12
C PHE A 9 46.99 -40.87 -17.39
N LEU A 10 47.23 -40.36 -18.60
CA LEU A 10 46.60 -39.16 -19.12
C LEU A 10 45.60 -39.54 -20.21
N ILE A 11 44.34 -39.15 -20.03
CA ILE A 11 43.25 -39.32 -21.00
C ILE A 11 42.52 -38.00 -21.26
N ASN A 12 41.82 -37.94 -22.39
CA ASN A 12 41.23 -36.68 -22.86
C ASN A 12 39.86 -36.42 -22.24
N ARG A 13 39.02 -37.45 -22.12
CA ARG A 13 37.64 -37.32 -21.64
C ARG A 13 37.22 -38.42 -20.66
N ILE A 14 36.16 -38.19 -19.89
CA ILE A 14 35.68 -39.12 -18.85
C ILE A 14 35.32 -40.49 -19.41
N LYS A 15 34.68 -40.54 -20.60
CA LYS A 15 34.33 -41.79 -21.29
C LYS A 15 35.56 -42.71 -21.47
N ASP A 16 36.75 -42.16 -21.70
CA ASP A 16 37.97 -42.94 -21.95
C ASP A 16 38.46 -43.69 -20.68
N LEU A 17 37.90 -43.43 -19.50
CA LEU A 17 38.17 -44.22 -18.28
C LEU A 17 37.76 -45.69 -18.43
N SER A 18 36.84 -46.03 -19.34
CA SER A 18 36.47 -47.42 -19.61
C SER A 18 37.62 -48.25 -20.22
N GLU A 19 38.61 -47.57 -20.80
CA GLU A 19 39.78 -48.21 -21.42
C GLU A 19 40.96 -48.38 -20.45
N VAL A 20 40.88 -47.79 -19.25
CA VAL A 20 41.99 -47.80 -18.29
C VAL A 20 41.93 -49.06 -17.39
N PRO A 21 43.06 -49.73 -17.12
CA PRO A 21 43.11 -50.86 -16.19
C PRO A 21 42.65 -50.52 -14.76
N GLN A 22 41.70 -51.32 -14.26
CA GLN A 22 41.00 -51.16 -12.98
C GLN A 22 41.76 -51.78 -11.79
N ASN A 23 42.91 -51.21 -11.44
CA ASN A 23 43.74 -51.69 -10.31
C ASN A 23 43.76 -50.64 -9.18
N ASN A 24 43.77 -51.05 -7.90
CA ASN A 24 43.73 -50.16 -6.71
C ASN A 24 44.88 -49.14 -6.56
N LYS A 25 45.84 -49.13 -7.49
CA LYS A 25 46.96 -48.18 -7.53
C LYS A 25 46.93 -47.30 -8.78
N THR A 26 45.98 -47.51 -9.68
CA THR A 26 45.86 -46.76 -10.91
C THR A 26 45.36 -45.35 -10.59
N LYS A 27 46.12 -44.35 -11.05
CA LYS A 27 45.68 -42.96 -11.05
C LYS A 27 45.52 -42.48 -12.49
N VAL A 28 44.51 -41.68 -12.75
CA VAL A 28 44.22 -41.17 -14.08
C VAL A 28 43.95 -39.68 -13.99
N PHE A 29 44.68 -38.89 -14.76
CA PHE A 29 44.32 -37.52 -15.03
C PHE A 29 43.45 -37.46 -16.29
N VAL A 30 42.27 -36.90 -16.14
CA VAL A 30 41.30 -36.67 -17.22
C VAL A 30 41.29 -35.18 -17.52
N ASN A 31 41.58 -34.79 -18.76
CA ASN A 31 41.62 -33.36 -19.11
C ASN A 31 40.25 -32.67 -18.92
N GLY A 32 39.16 -33.28 -19.41
CA GLY A 32 37.81 -32.69 -19.37
C GLY A 32 36.71 -33.74 -19.34
N PHE A 33 35.45 -33.35 -19.14
CA PHE A 33 34.33 -34.28 -19.13
C PHE A 33 34.07 -34.87 -20.53
N TYR A 34 33.88 -33.98 -21.52
CA TYR A 34 33.70 -34.28 -22.95
C TYR A 34 35.00 -34.11 -23.76
N GLY A 35 36.11 -33.78 -23.11
CA GLY A 35 37.33 -33.26 -23.73
C GLY A 35 37.59 -31.80 -23.30
N GLY A 36 38.77 -31.26 -23.62
CA GLY A 36 39.18 -29.93 -23.14
C GLY A 36 39.59 -29.92 -21.67
N PHE A 37 39.48 -28.78 -20.97
CA PHE A 37 39.97 -28.61 -19.58
C PHE A 37 38.85 -28.46 -18.52
N SER A 38 37.58 -28.66 -18.87
CA SER A 38 36.43 -28.45 -17.97
C SER A 38 35.83 -29.78 -17.53
N GLY A 39 35.55 -29.94 -16.23
CA GLY A 39 34.92 -31.14 -15.67
C GLY A 39 35.82 -32.36 -15.51
N GLY A 40 37.05 -32.31 -16.03
CA GLY A 40 38.09 -33.33 -15.82
C GLY A 40 38.67 -33.28 -14.41
N GLY A 41 39.73 -34.05 -14.14
CA GLY A 41 40.35 -34.12 -12.81
C GLY A 41 41.22 -35.38 -12.64
N THR A 42 41.73 -35.57 -11.43
CA THR A 42 42.45 -36.81 -11.09
C THR A 42 41.49 -37.82 -10.46
N PHE A 43 41.56 -39.07 -10.91
CA PHE A 43 40.76 -40.19 -10.44
C PHE A 43 41.67 -41.33 -9.98
N SER A 44 41.25 -42.05 -8.94
CA SER A 44 41.88 -43.29 -8.48
C SER A 44 40.86 -44.40 -8.45
N PHE A 45 41.24 -45.58 -8.94
CA PHE A 45 40.36 -46.75 -8.86
C PHE A 45 40.36 -47.34 -7.45
N ASP A 46 39.18 -47.63 -6.91
CA ASP A 46 38.98 -48.35 -5.65
C ASP A 46 38.08 -49.57 -5.88
N SER A 47 38.67 -50.77 -5.80
CA SER A 47 37.97 -52.05 -5.97
C SER A 47 36.95 -52.35 -4.88
N ASN A 48 36.97 -51.62 -3.76
CA ASN A 48 36.06 -51.83 -2.64
C ASN A 48 34.90 -50.85 -2.63
N CYS A 49 34.95 -49.78 -3.42
CA CYS A 49 33.85 -48.84 -3.54
C CYS A 49 32.64 -49.53 -4.18
N GLU A 50 31.50 -49.51 -3.51
CA GLU A 50 30.27 -50.08 -4.05
C GLU A 50 29.80 -49.29 -5.29
N LYS A 51 29.33 -50.00 -6.31
CA LYS A 51 28.82 -49.39 -7.55
C LYS A 51 27.50 -48.65 -7.37
N THR A 52 26.76 -48.97 -6.31
CA THR A 52 25.59 -48.23 -5.84
C THR A 52 25.92 -46.79 -5.44
N MET A 53 27.20 -46.48 -5.16
CA MET A 53 27.68 -45.13 -4.86
C MET A 53 27.95 -44.28 -6.11
N HIS A 54 27.72 -44.82 -7.31
CA HIS A 54 27.85 -44.08 -8.54
C HIS A 54 27.00 -42.80 -8.52
N ASN A 55 27.58 -41.69 -8.99
CA ASN A 55 26.86 -40.42 -9.08
C ASN A 55 27.18 -39.62 -10.36
N GLY A 56 27.91 -40.21 -11.30
CA GLY A 56 28.24 -39.61 -12.59
C GLY A 56 29.35 -38.54 -12.58
N GLY A 57 29.91 -38.17 -11.43
CA GLY A 57 30.92 -37.10 -11.38
C GLY A 57 32.11 -37.38 -10.46
N THR A 58 31.85 -37.66 -9.18
CA THR A 58 32.91 -37.93 -8.20
C THR A 58 33.16 -39.42 -7.99
N ILE A 59 32.14 -40.26 -8.19
CA ILE A 59 32.25 -41.72 -8.13
C ILE A 59 31.66 -42.29 -9.42
N ILE A 60 32.49 -42.97 -10.21
CA ILE A 60 32.15 -43.44 -11.55
C ILE A 60 32.34 -44.95 -11.65
N ALA A 61 31.25 -45.69 -11.90
CA ALA A 61 31.31 -47.12 -12.15
C ALA A 61 31.80 -47.37 -13.60
N PRO A 62 32.74 -48.30 -13.83
CA PRO A 62 33.23 -48.60 -15.17
C PRO A 62 32.15 -49.08 -16.15
N GLU A 63 31.13 -49.79 -15.66
CA GLU A 63 30.02 -50.25 -16.49
C GLU A 63 29.13 -49.10 -16.95
N ALA A 64 28.89 -48.09 -16.10
CA ALA A 64 28.16 -46.88 -16.48
C ALA A 64 28.85 -46.18 -17.67
N LEU A 65 30.18 -46.15 -17.65
CA LEU A 65 30.96 -45.61 -18.76
C LEU A 65 30.80 -46.44 -20.02
N THR A 66 30.57 -47.75 -19.94
CA THR A 66 30.36 -48.60 -21.11
C THR A 66 29.00 -48.35 -21.75
N ASP A 67 27.97 -48.20 -20.92
CA ASP A 67 26.57 -47.98 -21.33
C ASP A 67 26.30 -46.57 -21.88
N TRP A 68 27.10 -45.59 -21.47
CA TRP A 68 27.00 -44.20 -21.94
C TRP A 68 27.72 -43.98 -23.28
N SER A 69 27.12 -43.29 -24.25
CA SER A 69 27.79 -43.02 -25.54
C SER A 69 28.97 -42.05 -25.44
N GLY A 70 29.07 -41.27 -24.37
CA GLY A 70 30.03 -40.18 -24.22
C GLY A 70 29.49 -38.81 -24.65
N GLU A 71 28.19 -38.71 -24.99
CA GLU A 71 27.55 -37.51 -25.51
C GLU A 71 26.59 -36.85 -24.48
N GLN A 72 26.15 -35.62 -24.75
CA GLN A 72 25.23 -34.89 -23.88
C GLN A 72 23.82 -35.50 -23.88
N THR A 73 23.39 -36.05 -25.01
CA THR A 73 22.00 -36.47 -25.25
C THR A 73 21.55 -37.65 -24.38
N ASP A 74 22.49 -38.48 -23.92
CA ASP A 74 22.24 -39.64 -23.05
C ASP A 74 22.98 -39.53 -21.71
N LEU A 75 23.51 -38.34 -21.38
CA LEU A 75 24.22 -38.07 -20.12
C LEU A 75 23.39 -38.44 -18.90
N LEU A 76 22.07 -38.24 -18.94
CA LEU A 76 21.19 -38.57 -17.81
C LEU A 76 21.25 -40.08 -17.47
N ASN A 77 21.34 -40.95 -18.48
CA ASN A 77 21.46 -42.40 -18.26
C ASN A 77 22.79 -42.76 -17.60
N PHE A 78 23.85 -42.02 -17.90
CA PHE A 78 25.14 -42.16 -17.22
C PHE A 78 25.03 -41.72 -15.77
N VAL A 79 24.58 -40.49 -15.53
CA VAL A 79 24.57 -39.88 -14.20
C VAL A 79 23.64 -40.62 -13.21
N LEU A 80 22.52 -41.16 -13.71
CA LEU A 80 21.57 -41.96 -12.94
C LEU A 80 21.84 -43.48 -13.02
N TRP A 81 22.96 -43.89 -13.60
CA TRP A 81 23.26 -45.31 -13.72
C TRP A 81 23.33 -45.97 -12.35
N ASN A 82 22.75 -47.16 -12.24
CA ASN A 82 22.78 -47.94 -11.01
C ASN A 82 23.14 -49.39 -11.34
N GLY A 83 23.89 -50.02 -10.45
CA GLY A 83 24.33 -51.40 -10.59
C GLY A 83 24.77 -51.98 -9.26
N SER A 84 25.26 -53.22 -9.31
CA SER A 84 25.68 -53.98 -8.13
C SER A 84 27.14 -54.42 -8.24
N GLY A 85 27.75 -54.72 -7.09
CA GLY A 85 29.16 -55.09 -6.97
C GLY A 85 30.06 -53.92 -6.59
N ASN A 86 31.38 -54.13 -6.66
CA ASN A 86 32.39 -53.17 -6.22
C ASN A 86 33.35 -52.80 -7.35
N GLY A 87 34.03 -51.66 -7.21
CA GLY A 87 35.00 -51.14 -8.16
C GLY A 87 34.52 -49.86 -8.82
N CYS A 88 35.00 -48.71 -8.33
CA CYS A 88 34.67 -47.40 -8.90
C CYS A 88 35.92 -46.53 -9.08
N TRP A 89 35.86 -45.62 -10.04
CA TRP A 89 36.76 -44.48 -10.13
C TRP A 89 36.31 -43.39 -9.17
N ILE A 90 37.19 -42.99 -8.26
CA ILE A 90 36.94 -41.94 -7.28
C ILE A 90 37.76 -40.71 -7.65
N ARG A 91 37.09 -39.57 -7.85
CA ARG A 91 37.73 -38.28 -8.09
C ARG A 91 38.44 -37.81 -6.82
N SER A 92 39.71 -37.45 -6.92
CA SER A 92 40.50 -36.96 -5.80
C SER A 92 40.34 -35.45 -5.62
N GLU A 93 39.21 -35.01 -5.08
CA GLU A 93 39.00 -33.60 -4.70
C GLU A 93 38.18 -33.49 -3.41
N ASN A 94 38.50 -32.45 -2.62
CA ASN A 94 37.84 -32.17 -1.36
C ASN A 94 37.47 -30.68 -1.37
N ASN A 95 36.42 -30.33 -2.12
CA ASN A 95 36.06 -28.94 -2.34
C ASN A 95 34.73 -28.60 -1.65
N SER A 96 34.69 -27.46 -0.96
CA SER A 96 33.46 -26.84 -0.45
C SER A 96 32.56 -26.29 -1.57
N ILE A 97 33.05 -26.32 -2.81
CA ILE A 97 32.34 -25.91 -4.02
C ILE A 97 32.44 -27.07 -5.02
N VAL A 98 31.30 -27.48 -5.55
CA VAL A 98 31.21 -28.55 -6.55
C VAL A 98 30.96 -27.91 -7.91
N GLU A 99 31.91 -28.03 -8.83
CA GLU A 99 31.71 -27.52 -10.20
C GLU A 99 30.74 -28.44 -10.94
N SER A 100 29.64 -27.91 -11.48
CA SER A 100 28.65 -28.76 -12.14
C SER A 100 29.17 -29.41 -13.42
N SER A 101 30.24 -28.85 -14.03
CA SER A 101 30.94 -29.42 -15.18
C SER A 101 31.53 -30.81 -14.90
N ILE A 102 31.80 -31.17 -13.65
CA ILE A 102 32.30 -32.50 -13.29
C ILE A 102 31.25 -33.60 -13.48
N PHE A 103 29.98 -33.22 -13.63
CA PHE A 103 28.85 -34.10 -13.95
C PHE A 103 28.40 -33.95 -15.41
N GLY A 104 29.20 -33.29 -16.26
CA GLY A 104 28.87 -33.08 -17.67
C GLY A 104 27.90 -31.94 -17.93
N VAL A 105 27.70 -31.02 -16.98
CA VAL A 105 26.93 -29.79 -17.27
C VAL A 105 27.74 -28.88 -18.18
N ILE A 106 27.13 -28.46 -19.28
CA ILE A 106 27.74 -27.60 -20.30
C ILE A 106 26.99 -26.27 -20.43
N SER A 107 27.67 -25.26 -20.98
CA SER A 107 26.98 -24.06 -21.45
C SER A 107 26.39 -24.32 -22.84
N ASN A 108 25.08 -24.54 -22.89
CA ASN A 108 24.33 -24.63 -24.14
C ASN A 108 22.88 -24.17 -23.93
N PRO A 109 22.45 -23.06 -24.57
CA PRO A 109 21.08 -22.54 -24.42
C PRO A 109 20.00 -23.40 -25.10
N ASN A 110 20.38 -24.43 -25.88
CA ASN A 110 19.45 -25.28 -26.62
C ASN A 110 19.19 -26.64 -25.94
N ILE A 111 19.90 -26.95 -24.85
CA ILE A 111 19.80 -28.24 -24.17
C ILE A 111 19.33 -28.02 -22.74
N TYR A 112 18.19 -28.61 -22.38
CA TYR A 112 17.73 -28.68 -21.00
C TYR A 112 18.62 -29.61 -20.19
N GLN A 113 19.04 -29.15 -19.02
CA GLN A 113 19.91 -29.87 -18.10
C GLN A 113 19.25 -30.00 -16.72
N SER A 114 17.93 -29.88 -16.65
CA SER A 114 17.13 -29.83 -15.42
C SER A 114 17.38 -31.03 -14.52
N GLU A 115 17.32 -32.23 -15.08
CA GLU A 115 17.45 -33.49 -14.35
C GLU A 115 18.87 -33.72 -13.84
N ILE A 116 19.88 -33.32 -14.62
CA ILE A 116 21.29 -33.39 -14.20
C ILE A 116 21.54 -32.39 -13.06
N ILE A 117 21.05 -31.16 -13.18
CA ILE A 117 21.17 -30.14 -12.13
C ILE A 117 20.45 -30.59 -10.84
N GLN A 118 19.26 -31.19 -10.96
CA GLN A 118 18.54 -31.76 -9.84
C GLN A 118 19.33 -32.90 -9.18
N HIS A 119 19.90 -33.82 -9.96
CA HIS A 119 20.73 -34.91 -9.43
C HIS A 119 21.99 -34.42 -8.70
N ILE A 120 22.68 -33.40 -9.25
CA ILE A 120 23.82 -32.78 -8.55
C ILE A 120 23.35 -32.22 -7.22
N TYR A 121 22.26 -31.46 -7.23
CA TYR A 121 21.67 -30.86 -6.04
C TYR A 121 21.28 -31.92 -4.98
N ASP A 122 20.75 -33.06 -5.39
CA ASP A 122 20.32 -34.14 -4.49
C ASP A 122 21.50 -34.99 -3.98
N SER A 123 22.62 -35.04 -4.71
CA SER A 123 23.79 -35.86 -4.37
C SER A 123 24.85 -35.15 -3.53
N VAL A 124 24.96 -33.82 -3.58
CA VAL A 124 25.96 -33.08 -2.79
C VAL A 124 25.65 -33.11 -1.29
N THR A 125 26.62 -32.81 -0.43
CA THR A 125 26.35 -32.66 1.02
C THR A 125 25.82 -31.27 1.36
N SER A 126 25.15 -31.13 2.51
CA SER A 126 24.70 -29.82 3.00
C SER A 126 25.91 -28.90 3.25
N GLY A 127 25.77 -27.61 2.93
CA GLY A 127 26.84 -26.61 3.06
C GLY A 127 27.68 -26.42 1.79
N VAL A 128 27.34 -27.11 0.69
CA VAL A 128 28.05 -27.02 -0.59
C VAL A 128 27.37 -26.04 -1.53
N LEU A 129 28.17 -25.24 -2.24
CA LEU A 129 27.71 -24.45 -3.39
C LEU A 129 28.04 -25.16 -4.70
N ILE A 130 27.05 -25.24 -5.58
CA ILE A 130 27.19 -25.78 -6.93
C ILE A 130 27.60 -24.63 -7.86
N LYS A 131 28.80 -24.72 -8.41
CA LYS A 131 29.32 -23.71 -9.32
C LYS A 131 28.93 -24.04 -10.75
N LEU A 132 28.11 -23.18 -11.35
CA LEU A 132 27.67 -23.33 -12.75
C LEU A 132 28.77 -22.84 -13.71
N PRO A 133 28.94 -23.45 -14.89
CA PRO A 133 29.94 -23.03 -15.87
C PRO A 133 29.70 -21.60 -16.38
N GLU A 134 30.73 -21.02 -17.01
CA GLU A 134 30.56 -19.80 -17.81
C GLU A 134 29.67 -20.11 -19.03
N GLY A 135 28.82 -19.15 -19.39
CA GLY A 135 27.79 -19.26 -20.43
C GLY A 135 26.42 -19.70 -19.88
N THR A 136 25.59 -20.32 -20.72
CA THR A 136 24.16 -20.54 -20.42
C THR A 136 23.85 -21.99 -20.04
N VAL A 137 23.36 -22.19 -18.83
CA VAL A 137 22.75 -23.45 -18.37
C VAL A 137 21.23 -23.30 -18.42
N LYS A 138 20.57 -24.10 -19.26
CA LYS A 138 19.12 -24.06 -19.42
C LYS A 138 18.43 -25.12 -18.56
N VAL A 139 17.43 -24.71 -17.79
CA VAL A 139 16.66 -25.54 -16.86
C VAL A 139 15.17 -25.21 -16.91
N SER A 140 14.37 -26.17 -16.47
CA SER A 140 12.93 -26.05 -16.28
C SER A 140 12.48 -27.02 -15.19
N GLY A 141 11.57 -26.58 -14.32
CA GLY A 141 10.99 -27.41 -13.26
C GLY A 141 11.94 -27.80 -12.12
N PHE A 142 13.04 -27.08 -11.88
CA PHE A 142 13.96 -27.38 -10.77
C PHE A 142 13.27 -27.22 -9.40
N ASN A 143 13.54 -28.15 -8.47
CA ASN A 143 12.93 -28.18 -7.15
C ASN A 143 13.96 -28.48 -6.04
N GLY A 144 14.49 -27.42 -5.42
CA GLY A 144 15.47 -27.51 -4.35
C GLY A 144 14.82 -27.73 -2.98
N LEU A 145 14.92 -28.95 -2.44
CA LEU A 145 14.32 -29.35 -1.15
C LEU A 145 15.35 -29.61 -0.04
N ARG A 146 16.57 -29.07 -0.15
CA ARG A 146 17.68 -29.38 0.76
C ARG A 146 18.31 -28.13 1.37
N ASP A 147 18.66 -28.25 2.64
CA ASP A 147 19.24 -27.17 3.43
C ASP A 147 20.69 -26.86 3.06
N ASN A 148 21.03 -25.57 3.08
CA ASN A 148 22.38 -25.03 2.91
C ASN A 148 23.03 -25.42 1.58
N ILE A 149 22.24 -25.59 0.52
CA ILE A 149 22.72 -25.85 -0.84
C ILE A 149 22.26 -24.71 -1.75
N GLY A 150 23.14 -24.29 -2.64
CA GLY A 150 22.83 -23.22 -3.57
C GLY A 150 23.72 -23.24 -4.80
N PHE A 151 23.53 -22.24 -5.65
CA PHE A 151 24.25 -22.09 -6.91
C PHE A 151 25.06 -20.80 -6.91
N ILE A 152 26.25 -20.88 -7.49
CA ILE A 152 27.15 -19.75 -7.69
C ILE A 152 27.62 -19.71 -9.14
N GLY A 153 27.60 -18.54 -9.77
CA GLY A 153 28.19 -18.32 -11.08
C GLY A 153 29.60 -17.73 -11.01
N HIS A 154 30.24 -17.62 -12.17
CA HIS A 154 31.54 -16.95 -12.35
C HIS A 154 31.42 -15.41 -12.33
N GLY A 155 30.21 -14.88 -12.30
CA GLY A 155 29.89 -13.46 -12.34
C GLY A 155 28.59 -13.18 -13.10
N LYS A 156 27.91 -12.09 -12.72
CA LYS A 156 26.79 -11.52 -13.48
C LYS A 156 27.28 -11.14 -14.89
N GLY A 157 26.53 -11.52 -15.92
CA GLY A 157 26.93 -11.38 -17.33
C GLY A 157 27.97 -12.40 -17.84
N LYS A 158 28.44 -13.33 -17.00
CA LYS A 158 29.32 -14.44 -17.41
C LYS A 158 28.64 -15.79 -17.33
N THR A 159 27.92 -16.04 -16.23
CA THR A 159 27.12 -17.25 -16.03
C THR A 159 25.64 -16.89 -16.13
N TYR A 160 24.92 -17.62 -16.95
CA TYR A 160 23.50 -17.44 -17.20
C TYR A 160 22.73 -18.70 -16.81
N LEU A 161 21.79 -18.57 -15.89
CA LEU A 161 20.79 -19.60 -15.59
C LEU A 161 19.53 -19.26 -16.39
N HIS A 162 19.28 -20.01 -17.46
CA HIS A 162 18.10 -19.81 -18.30
C HIS A 162 16.97 -20.71 -17.80
N ILE A 163 15.91 -20.09 -17.31
CA ILE A 163 14.75 -20.74 -16.70
C ILE A 163 13.56 -20.64 -17.65
N ASP A 164 13.09 -21.80 -18.11
CA ASP A 164 11.79 -21.94 -18.78
C ASP A 164 10.78 -22.62 -17.84
N HIS A 165 9.48 -22.40 -18.08
CA HIS A 165 8.43 -23.13 -17.37
C HIS A 165 8.42 -24.61 -17.77
N SER A 166 8.17 -25.49 -16.79
CA SER A 166 7.78 -26.86 -17.10
C SER A 166 6.27 -26.97 -17.33
N ASP A 167 5.89 -27.70 -18.38
CA ASP A 167 4.49 -27.91 -18.79
C ASP A 167 3.61 -28.50 -17.67
N ASN A 168 4.22 -29.26 -16.75
CA ASN A 168 3.51 -29.99 -15.69
C ASN A 168 3.32 -29.20 -14.38
N SER A 169 4.17 -28.21 -14.10
CA SER A 169 4.21 -27.54 -12.78
C SER A 169 3.87 -26.05 -12.84
N GLY A 170 3.98 -25.42 -14.01
CA GLY A 170 3.85 -23.97 -14.15
C GLY A 170 4.92 -23.20 -13.36
N ILE A 171 6.05 -23.83 -13.03
CA ILE A 171 7.16 -23.27 -12.27
C ILE A 171 8.43 -23.46 -13.07
N GLY A 172 9.28 -22.43 -13.08
CA GLY A 172 10.60 -22.50 -13.69
C GLY A 172 11.65 -23.11 -12.75
N PHE A 173 11.92 -22.42 -11.65
CA PHE A 173 12.96 -22.78 -10.68
C PHE A 173 12.51 -22.45 -9.26
N ARG A 174 12.55 -23.43 -8.35
CA ARG A 174 12.05 -23.27 -6.99
C ARG A 174 13.04 -23.76 -5.93
N PHE A 175 13.10 -23.03 -4.82
CA PHE A 175 13.49 -23.57 -3.52
C PHE A 175 12.26 -23.80 -2.64
N GLY A 176 12.15 -24.99 -2.06
CA GLY A 176 11.02 -25.44 -1.23
C GLY A 176 9.88 -26.07 -2.02
N LYS A 177 8.79 -26.41 -1.34
CA LYS A 177 7.62 -27.10 -1.93
C LYS A 177 6.37 -26.26 -1.71
N ARG A 178 5.51 -26.18 -2.74
CA ARG A 178 4.20 -25.54 -2.65
C ARG A 178 3.15 -26.55 -2.22
N ILE A 179 2.31 -26.21 -1.24
CA ILE A 179 1.12 -26.99 -0.92
C ILE A 179 -0.11 -26.33 -1.53
N LEU A 180 -0.97 -27.11 -2.19
CA LEU A 180 -2.26 -26.62 -2.68
C LEU A 180 -3.19 -26.16 -1.55
N THR A 181 -2.92 -26.57 -0.31
CA THR A 181 -3.73 -26.28 0.87
C THR A 181 -3.16 -25.15 1.74
N ASP A 182 -2.06 -24.53 1.33
CA ASP A 182 -1.43 -23.36 1.99
C ASP A 182 -2.31 -22.11 1.93
N THR A 183 -3.29 -22.07 1.02
CA THR A 183 -4.25 -20.97 0.87
C THR A 183 -5.53 -21.18 1.67
N ARG A 184 -5.61 -22.21 2.52
CA ARG A 184 -6.79 -22.38 3.36
C ARG A 184 -6.83 -21.28 4.42
N SER A 185 -8.02 -20.73 4.66
CA SER A 185 -8.24 -19.69 5.66
C SER A 185 -7.93 -20.12 7.10
N ASP A 186 -7.85 -21.44 7.34
CA ASP A 186 -7.48 -22.08 8.60
C ASP A 186 -5.96 -22.10 8.88
N ASN A 187 -5.14 -21.95 7.85
CA ASN A 187 -3.68 -21.82 7.92
C ASN A 187 -3.22 -20.36 7.98
N LEU A 188 -4.15 -19.40 7.93
CA LEU A 188 -3.85 -17.99 8.07
C LEU A 188 -3.60 -17.66 9.55
N PRO A 189 -2.63 -16.79 9.85
CA PRO A 189 -2.34 -16.47 11.23
C PRO A 189 -3.58 -16.01 12.00
N VAL A 190 -3.68 -16.51 13.21
CA VAL A 190 -4.58 -16.00 14.21
C VAL A 190 -3.98 -14.70 14.70
N TYR A 191 -4.54 -13.61 14.20
CA TYR A 191 -4.06 -12.28 14.50
C TYR A 191 -4.71 -11.78 15.79
N ASP A 192 -3.91 -11.64 16.83
CA ASP A 192 -4.36 -11.22 18.17
C ASP A 192 -3.98 -9.77 18.53
N GLY A 193 -3.49 -8.99 17.56
CA GLY A 193 -3.02 -7.64 17.82
C GLY A 193 -1.54 -7.53 18.20
N THR A 194 -0.84 -8.63 18.53
CA THR A 194 0.46 -8.57 19.23
C THR A 194 1.65 -9.18 18.47
N ILE A 195 1.41 -9.78 17.30
CA ILE A 195 2.42 -10.54 16.59
C ILE A 195 3.33 -9.61 15.77
N ASP A 196 4.50 -9.28 16.34
CA ASP A 196 5.61 -8.54 15.68
C ASP A 196 6.51 -9.43 14.81
N TYR A 197 6.29 -10.75 14.81
CA TYR A 197 7.11 -11.72 14.07
C TYR A 197 6.31 -12.97 13.67
N PHE A 198 6.70 -13.65 12.60
CA PHE A 198 6.06 -14.90 12.20
C PHE A 198 6.62 -16.07 13.04
N ASP A 199 5.80 -16.70 13.88
CA ASP A 199 6.16 -17.98 14.51
C ASP A 199 6.03 -19.11 13.49
N GLU A 200 7.16 -19.56 12.95
CA GLU A 200 7.25 -20.65 11.97
C GLU A 200 6.60 -21.97 12.45
N ASN A 201 6.46 -22.17 13.77
CA ASN A 201 5.81 -23.34 14.35
C ASN A 201 4.28 -23.21 14.40
N GLN A 202 3.75 -21.99 14.31
CA GLN A 202 2.32 -21.72 14.25
C GLN A 202 1.81 -21.69 12.81
N PHE A 203 2.69 -21.38 11.85
CA PHE A 203 2.29 -20.99 10.51
C PHE A 203 3.09 -21.75 9.46
N SER A 204 2.40 -22.57 8.66
CA SER A 204 3.06 -23.46 7.70
C SER A 204 4.16 -24.30 8.41
N PRO A 205 3.81 -25.03 9.49
CA PRO A 205 4.78 -25.80 10.26
C PRO A 205 5.52 -26.78 9.34
N ALA A 206 6.80 -26.96 9.62
CA ALA A 206 7.58 -27.97 8.93
C ALA A 206 7.03 -29.34 9.30
N ASP A 207 6.68 -30.13 8.30
CA ASP A 207 6.43 -31.56 8.43
C ASP A 207 7.31 -32.31 7.41
N ASN A 208 7.32 -33.64 7.50
CA ASN A 208 8.13 -34.47 6.62
C ASN A 208 7.76 -34.31 5.12
N GLU A 209 6.54 -33.88 4.82
CA GLU A 209 6.08 -33.70 3.44
C GLU A 209 6.36 -32.29 2.92
N ASN A 210 6.52 -31.30 3.81
CA ASN A 210 6.57 -29.88 3.53
C ASN A 210 7.62 -29.16 4.40
N PRO A 211 8.90 -29.52 4.23
CA PRO A 211 9.98 -28.94 5.03
C PRO A 211 10.15 -27.45 4.73
N ARG A 212 10.64 -26.72 5.74
CA ARG A 212 11.18 -25.37 5.54
C ARG A 212 12.65 -25.49 5.15
N ILE A 213 13.04 -24.86 4.04
CA ILE A 213 14.39 -24.97 3.48
C ILE A 213 15.28 -23.88 4.05
N LYS A 214 16.41 -24.27 4.62
CA LYS A 214 17.34 -23.34 5.26
C LYS A 214 18.43 -22.90 4.30
N ASN A 215 18.70 -21.59 4.29
CA ASN A 215 19.86 -20.98 3.63
C ASN A 215 20.10 -21.36 2.15
N PRO A 216 19.08 -21.44 1.28
CA PRO A 216 19.33 -21.60 -0.15
C PRO A 216 20.07 -20.37 -0.68
N THR A 217 21.00 -20.58 -1.61
CA THR A 217 21.81 -19.50 -2.19
C THR A 217 21.70 -19.49 -3.69
N LEU A 218 21.52 -18.31 -4.29
CA LEU A 218 21.66 -18.08 -5.72
C LEU A 218 22.45 -16.77 -5.91
N LYS A 219 23.72 -16.85 -6.33
CA LYS A 219 24.59 -15.65 -6.38
C LYS A 219 25.55 -15.62 -7.56
N ASN A 220 26.02 -14.42 -7.89
CA ASN A 220 27.02 -14.16 -8.93
C ASN A 220 26.66 -14.71 -10.32
N LEU A 221 25.40 -14.61 -10.72
CA LEU A 221 24.93 -15.03 -12.04
C LEU A 221 23.78 -14.15 -12.55
N THR A 222 23.47 -14.31 -13.84
CA THR A 222 22.31 -13.70 -14.49
C THR A 222 21.23 -14.77 -14.68
N VAL A 223 19.99 -14.47 -14.29
CA VAL A 223 18.82 -15.33 -14.49
C VAL A 223 18.07 -14.84 -15.73
N ILE A 224 18.05 -15.65 -16.78
CA ILE A 224 17.25 -15.40 -17.98
C ILE A 224 15.92 -16.12 -17.79
N MET A 225 14.80 -15.41 -17.92
CA MET A 225 13.45 -15.97 -17.80
C MET A 225 12.79 -16.06 -19.18
N GLY A 226 12.41 -17.26 -19.61
CA GLY A 226 11.88 -17.56 -20.95
C GLY A 226 10.68 -18.51 -20.95
N GLY A 227 10.02 -18.67 -22.10
CA GLY A 227 8.85 -19.56 -22.24
C GLY A 227 7.53 -18.98 -21.69
N ALA A 228 6.39 -19.51 -22.14
CA ALA A 228 5.06 -19.03 -21.77
C ALA A 228 4.31 -20.03 -20.88
N GLY A 229 3.46 -19.54 -19.97
CA GLY A 229 2.38 -20.36 -19.39
C GLY A 229 2.58 -20.86 -17.95
N GLY A 230 3.21 -20.07 -17.06
CA GLY A 230 3.38 -20.47 -15.67
C GLY A 230 2.99 -19.44 -14.59
N THR A 231 3.09 -19.88 -13.34
CA THR A 231 2.78 -19.10 -12.14
C THR A 231 3.95 -18.22 -11.69
N SER A 232 5.19 -18.72 -11.76
CA SER A 232 6.39 -17.96 -11.37
C SER A 232 7.66 -18.53 -12.00
N TYR A 233 8.59 -17.66 -12.43
CA TYR A 233 9.89 -18.11 -12.93
C TYR A 233 10.81 -18.55 -11.79
N LEU A 234 11.01 -17.67 -10.81
CA LEU A 234 11.81 -17.95 -9.63
C LEU A 234 10.91 -17.91 -8.38
N ASP A 235 10.97 -18.97 -7.59
CA ASP A 235 10.07 -19.19 -6.46
C ASP A 235 10.86 -19.60 -5.21
N PHE A 236 10.68 -18.86 -4.12
CA PHE A 236 11.13 -19.23 -2.79
C PHE A 236 9.90 -19.53 -1.96
N MET A 237 9.79 -20.77 -1.48
CA MET A 237 8.63 -21.30 -0.77
C MET A 237 9.11 -21.86 0.57
N ARG A 238 8.63 -21.31 1.70
CA ARG A 238 8.99 -21.79 3.04
C ARG A 238 10.51 -21.81 3.27
N VAL A 239 11.16 -20.70 2.94
CA VAL A 239 12.62 -20.57 3.02
C VAL A 239 13.00 -19.73 4.23
N ASP A 240 13.95 -20.21 5.02
CA ASP A 240 14.50 -19.48 6.17
C ASP A 240 15.99 -19.16 5.94
N GLY A 241 16.30 -17.86 5.92
CA GLY A 241 17.62 -17.37 5.57
C GLY A 241 17.93 -17.47 4.08
N GLY A 242 19.22 -17.51 3.76
CA GLY A 242 19.72 -17.66 2.39
C GLY A 242 20.06 -16.35 1.71
N GLN A 243 20.37 -16.42 0.42
CA GLN A 243 20.81 -15.26 -0.36
C GLN A 243 20.34 -15.34 -1.81
N LEU A 244 19.83 -14.22 -2.32
CA LEU A 244 19.54 -13.99 -3.74
C LEU A 244 20.30 -12.75 -4.22
N ASP A 245 21.43 -12.96 -4.91
CA ASP A 245 22.26 -11.90 -5.48
C ASP A 245 22.54 -12.15 -6.97
N VAL A 246 21.54 -11.85 -7.79
CA VAL A 246 21.53 -12.11 -9.23
C VAL A 246 21.12 -10.89 -10.04
N GLU A 247 21.42 -10.92 -11.34
CA GLU A 247 20.79 -10.04 -12.33
C GLU A 247 19.64 -10.79 -13.01
N PHE A 248 18.58 -10.09 -13.41
CA PHE A 248 17.44 -10.69 -14.13
C PHE A 248 17.38 -10.18 -15.56
N GLU A 249 17.03 -11.05 -16.48
CA GLU A 249 16.78 -10.76 -17.89
C GLU A 249 15.53 -11.49 -18.40
N TRP A 250 14.85 -10.92 -19.39
CA TRP A 250 13.73 -11.56 -20.08
C TRP A 250 14.18 -12.06 -21.45
N GLN A 251 13.84 -13.30 -21.79
CA GLN A 251 13.95 -13.78 -23.15
C GLN A 251 12.64 -13.51 -23.91
N GLY A 252 12.67 -12.54 -24.82
CA GLY A 252 11.47 -12.11 -25.55
C GLY A 252 10.46 -11.41 -24.64
N SER A 253 9.18 -11.75 -24.78
CA SER A 253 8.08 -11.19 -23.98
C SER A 253 7.29 -12.28 -23.27
N PRO A 254 7.92 -13.01 -22.33
CA PRO A 254 7.36 -14.23 -21.79
C PRO A 254 6.20 -13.93 -20.83
N VAL A 255 5.21 -14.84 -20.76
CA VAL A 255 3.95 -14.64 -20.01
C VAL A 255 3.95 -15.52 -18.76
N ALA A 256 3.83 -14.89 -17.60
CA ALA A 256 3.71 -15.57 -16.31
C ALA A 256 2.91 -14.74 -15.30
N SER A 257 2.46 -15.33 -14.19
CA SER A 257 1.88 -14.52 -13.11
C SER A 257 2.96 -13.71 -12.37
N ASN A 258 4.12 -14.30 -12.08
CA ASN A 258 5.17 -13.63 -11.28
C ASN A 258 6.55 -13.80 -11.92
N GLY A 259 7.39 -12.77 -11.87
CA GLY A 259 8.83 -12.91 -12.11
C GLY A 259 9.49 -13.65 -10.94
N LEU A 260 9.57 -12.96 -9.81
CA LEU A 260 10.01 -13.51 -8.52
C LEU A 260 8.81 -13.66 -7.58
N ARG A 261 8.73 -14.78 -6.88
CA ARG A 261 7.78 -14.98 -5.78
C ARG A 261 8.51 -15.50 -4.54
N CYS A 262 8.23 -14.88 -3.40
CA CYS A 262 8.62 -15.34 -2.07
C CYS A 262 7.34 -15.60 -1.26
N PHE A 263 7.21 -16.79 -0.69
CA PHE A 263 5.99 -17.24 -0.02
C PHE A 263 6.36 -17.98 1.28
N PHE A 264 5.85 -17.51 2.42
CA PHE A 264 6.22 -18.04 3.75
C PHE A 264 7.73 -18.01 4.03
N CYS A 265 8.44 -17.00 3.54
CA CYS A 265 9.88 -16.90 3.71
C CYS A 265 10.27 -16.04 4.92
N SER A 266 11.39 -16.33 5.56
CA SER A 266 11.97 -15.51 6.61
C SER A 266 13.44 -15.18 6.33
N ASN A 267 13.87 -13.95 6.64
CA ASN A 267 15.27 -13.54 6.69
C ASN A 267 16.11 -13.81 5.42
N LEU A 268 15.51 -13.89 4.23
CA LEU A 268 16.24 -14.05 2.97
C LEU A 268 16.98 -12.75 2.63
N ASP A 269 18.30 -12.85 2.40
CA ASP A 269 19.13 -11.71 2.01
C ASP A 269 18.99 -11.39 0.52
N ILE A 270 18.43 -10.23 0.20
CA ILE A 270 18.28 -9.74 -1.17
C ILE A 270 18.86 -8.32 -1.22
N PRO A 271 20.19 -8.16 -1.30
CA PRO A 271 20.81 -6.84 -1.21
C PRO A 271 20.38 -5.94 -2.37
N ASN A 272 20.37 -6.48 -3.58
CA ASN A 272 19.94 -5.77 -4.78
C ASN A 272 19.00 -6.62 -5.61
N LEU A 273 17.86 -6.05 -5.98
CA LEU A 273 16.87 -6.66 -6.87
C LEU A 273 16.60 -5.70 -8.01
N ILE A 274 16.85 -6.11 -9.25
CA ILE A 274 16.51 -5.32 -10.43
C ILE A 274 15.71 -6.23 -11.37
N MET A 275 14.40 -6.00 -11.44
CA MET A 275 13.52 -6.68 -12.38
C MET A 275 13.36 -5.82 -13.64
N PRO A 276 13.82 -6.29 -14.82
CA PRO A 276 13.61 -5.57 -16.07
C PRO A 276 12.13 -5.48 -16.43
N ARG A 277 11.81 -4.61 -17.39
CA ARG A 277 10.44 -4.36 -17.81
C ARG A 277 9.87 -5.57 -18.54
N ASN A 278 8.69 -6.05 -18.11
CA ASN A 278 7.89 -7.01 -18.86
C ASN A 278 6.40 -6.81 -18.56
N LEU A 279 5.61 -6.38 -19.55
CA LEU A 279 4.16 -6.14 -19.39
C LEU A 279 3.31 -7.42 -19.49
N ASN A 280 3.94 -8.56 -19.77
CA ASN A 280 3.26 -9.86 -19.81
C ASN A 280 3.32 -10.60 -18.47
N VAL A 281 3.99 -10.05 -17.45
CA VAL A 281 3.94 -10.58 -16.08
C VAL A 281 2.98 -9.79 -15.19
N THR A 282 2.14 -10.47 -14.41
CA THR A 282 1.22 -9.80 -13.47
C THR A 282 2.00 -9.01 -12.41
N PHE A 283 2.98 -9.67 -11.80
CA PHE A 283 3.86 -9.11 -10.77
C PHE A 283 5.33 -9.23 -11.19
N SER A 284 6.13 -8.16 -11.08
CA SER A 284 7.58 -8.34 -11.21
C SER A 284 8.11 -9.13 -10.01
N ALA A 285 7.78 -8.70 -8.80
CA ALA A 285 8.11 -9.40 -7.57
C ALA A 285 6.93 -9.39 -6.60
N LEU A 286 6.66 -10.55 -5.99
CA LEU A 286 5.61 -10.75 -5.00
C LEU A 286 6.21 -11.34 -3.72
N TRP A 287 6.04 -10.63 -2.61
CA TRP A 287 6.27 -11.16 -1.26
C TRP A 287 4.93 -11.42 -0.62
N PHE A 288 4.73 -12.67 -0.20
CA PHE A 288 3.50 -13.11 0.43
C PHE A 288 3.82 -13.85 1.72
N TRP A 289 3.34 -13.35 2.86
CA TRP A 289 3.64 -13.92 4.18
C TRP A 289 5.15 -14.03 4.44
N CYS A 290 5.86 -12.90 4.36
CA CYS A 290 7.30 -12.89 4.50
C CYS A 290 7.74 -12.06 5.70
N TYR A 291 8.82 -12.48 6.37
CA TYR A 291 9.31 -11.84 7.60
C TYR A 291 10.80 -11.47 7.52
N GLY A 292 11.16 -10.29 8.00
CA GLY A 292 12.56 -9.95 8.34
C GLY A 292 13.50 -9.69 7.15
N PHE A 293 12.96 -9.38 5.97
CA PHE A 293 13.80 -9.16 4.79
C PHE A 293 14.55 -7.83 4.88
N LYS A 294 15.77 -7.83 4.35
CA LYS A 294 16.61 -6.63 4.25
C LYS A 294 17.04 -6.43 2.79
N GLY A 295 17.06 -5.19 2.34
CA GLY A 295 17.48 -4.84 0.98
C GLY A 295 18.07 -3.44 0.89
N ASP A 296 19.07 -3.27 0.02
CA ASP A 296 19.67 -1.97 -0.27
C ASP A 296 18.94 -1.26 -1.41
N CYS A 297 18.70 -1.96 -2.52
CA CYS A 297 18.06 -1.37 -3.71
C CYS A 297 17.20 -2.37 -4.48
N TRP A 298 15.88 -2.19 -4.44
CA TRP A 298 14.89 -3.01 -5.15
C TRP A 298 14.19 -2.17 -6.21
N VAL A 299 14.30 -2.57 -7.48
CA VAL A 299 13.81 -1.83 -8.63
C VAL A 299 12.98 -2.74 -9.53
N SER A 300 11.77 -2.33 -9.86
CA SER A 300 11.01 -2.88 -10.99
C SER A 300 10.91 -1.84 -12.11
N LYS A 301 11.18 -2.25 -13.36
CA LYS A 301 11.07 -1.39 -14.55
C LYS A 301 9.72 -1.55 -15.29
N GLY A 302 8.77 -2.32 -14.75
CA GLY A 302 7.42 -2.46 -15.31
C GLY A 302 6.86 -3.88 -15.29
N ALA A 303 5.55 -3.97 -15.01
CA ALA A 303 4.71 -5.18 -14.98
C ALA A 303 3.32 -4.87 -15.54
N LYS A 304 2.45 -5.87 -15.65
CA LYS A 304 1.05 -5.72 -16.06
C LYS A 304 0.15 -5.16 -14.96
N THR A 305 0.32 -5.60 -13.71
CA THR A 305 -0.60 -5.24 -12.61
C THR A 305 0.12 -4.51 -11.50
N THR A 306 1.10 -5.14 -10.86
CA THR A 306 1.93 -4.49 -9.84
C THR A 306 3.42 -4.72 -10.09
N GLY A 307 4.25 -3.69 -9.98
CA GLY A 307 5.71 -3.86 -10.00
C GLY A 307 6.21 -4.67 -8.80
N LEU A 308 6.09 -4.09 -7.60
CA LEU A 308 6.49 -4.69 -6.33
C LEU A 308 5.28 -4.84 -5.40
N GLU A 309 4.91 -6.08 -5.07
CA GLU A 309 3.75 -6.38 -4.21
C GLU A 309 4.20 -6.98 -2.87
N PHE A 310 3.89 -6.28 -1.78
CA PHE A 310 4.18 -6.67 -0.41
C PHE A 310 2.88 -7.00 0.32
N LYS A 311 2.54 -8.29 0.36
CA LYS A 311 1.26 -8.80 0.88
C LYS A 311 1.51 -9.61 2.16
N HIS A 312 1.01 -9.13 3.30
CA HIS A 312 1.29 -9.68 4.64
C HIS A 312 2.80 -9.75 4.98
N VAL A 313 3.56 -8.70 4.70
CA VAL A 313 4.99 -8.66 5.05
C VAL A 313 5.21 -8.03 6.42
N VAL A 314 6.17 -8.58 7.17
CA VAL A 314 6.47 -8.15 8.53
C VAL A 314 7.96 -7.87 8.69
N ALA A 315 8.31 -6.77 9.36
CA ALA A 315 9.69 -6.41 9.70
C ALA A 315 10.63 -6.27 8.47
N PHE A 316 10.11 -5.80 7.34
CA PHE A 316 10.96 -5.50 6.18
C PHE A 316 11.74 -4.21 6.43
N ASN A 317 13.00 -4.21 6.02
CA ASN A 317 13.86 -3.03 6.03
C ASN A 317 14.54 -2.85 4.67
N VAL A 318 13.94 -2.03 3.82
CA VAL A 318 14.42 -1.79 2.44
C VAL A 318 14.88 -0.35 2.31
N LYS A 319 16.17 -0.12 2.06
CA LYS A 319 16.71 1.25 1.95
C LYS A 319 16.15 1.99 0.75
N ASN A 320 16.03 1.33 -0.41
CA ASN A 320 15.45 1.93 -1.63
C ASN A 320 14.54 0.93 -2.33
N ALA A 321 13.26 1.25 -2.49
CA ALA A 321 12.31 0.51 -3.30
C ALA A 321 11.76 1.43 -4.40
N LYS A 322 11.92 1.05 -5.66
CA LYS A 322 11.60 1.90 -6.82
C LYS A 322 10.79 1.17 -7.88
N TYR A 323 9.79 1.85 -8.40
CA TYR A 323 9.12 1.48 -9.64
C TYR A 323 9.42 2.53 -10.72
N LEU A 324 10.02 2.08 -11.83
CA LEU A 324 10.43 2.92 -12.95
C LEU A 324 9.59 2.57 -14.17
N GLY A 325 8.31 2.97 -14.14
CA GLY A 325 7.41 2.85 -15.28
C GLY A 325 7.69 3.87 -16.39
N SER A 326 6.81 3.90 -17.39
CA SER A 326 6.87 4.81 -18.54
C SER A 326 5.45 5.13 -19.02
N ASN A 327 5.29 6.11 -19.92
CA ASN A 327 3.96 6.61 -20.31
C ASN A 327 3.02 5.56 -20.93
N ASP A 328 3.56 4.42 -21.35
CA ASP A 328 2.87 3.26 -21.93
C ASP A 328 2.69 2.11 -20.92
N THR A 329 3.00 2.31 -19.63
CA THR A 329 2.86 1.23 -18.64
C THR A 329 1.42 0.95 -18.27
N GLU A 330 1.04 -0.33 -18.36
CA GLU A 330 -0.25 -0.88 -17.96
C GLU A 330 -0.38 -1.20 -16.47
N ALA A 331 0.72 -1.14 -15.70
CA ALA A 331 0.68 -1.44 -14.28
C ALA A 331 -0.31 -0.54 -13.56
N THR A 332 -1.34 -1.15 -12.98
CA THR A 332 -2.32 -0.43 -12.17
C THR A 332 -1.64 0.17 -10.92
N PHE A 333 -0.62 -0.53 -10.39
CA PHE A 333 0.15 -0.13 -9.20
C PHE A 333 1.65 -0.28 -9.45
N GLY A 334 2.45 0.71 -9.03
CA GLY A 334 3.90 0.58 -9.07
C GLY A 334 4.37 -0.27 -7.90
N ILE A 335 3.96 0.15 -6.70
CA ILE A 335 4.27 -0.51 -5.43
C ILE A 335 2.98 -0.63 -4.61
N SER A 336 2.75 -1.81 -4.04
CA SER A 336 1.61 -2.09 -3.16
C SER A 336 2.13 -2.69 -1.86
N ILE A 337 1.80 -2.08 -0.72
CA ILE A 337 2.17 -2.56 0.62
C ILE A 337 0.90 -2.69 1.44
N GLY A 338 0.64 -3.86 2.02
CA GLY A 338 -0.58 -3.99 2.80
C GLY A 338 -0.99 -5.39 3.13
N TYR A 339 -2.30 -5.60 3.22
CA TYR A 339 -2.92 -6.87 3.57
C TYR A 339 -2.37 -7.34 4.93
N GLY A 340 -2.57 -6.59 6.00
CA GLY A 340 -2.03 -6.97 7.33
C GLY A 340 -0.50 -6.84 7.46
N SER A 341 0.18 -6.13 6.56
CA SER A 341 1.62 -5.86 6.65
C SER A 341 1.96 -4.98 7.86
N ARG A 342 3.11 -5.25 8.52
CA ARG A 342 3.49 -4.67 9.84
C ARG A 342 4.97 -4.37 10.01
N ASN A 343 5.29 -3.37 10.83
CA ASN A 343 6.66 -3.04 11.26
C ASN A 343 7.64 -2.88 10.09
N ASN A 344 7.18 -2.30 8.99
CA ASN A 344 7.99 -2.19 7.78
C ASN A 344 8.64 -0.82 7.67
N TYR A 345 9.88 -0.79 7.20
CA TYR A 345 10.65 0.42 6.99
C TYR A 345 11.15 0.52 5.56
N PHE A 346 10.90 1.67 4.94
CA PHE A 346 11.44 2.05 3.64
C PHE A 346 12.24 3.35 3.74
N GLY A 347 13.53 3.31 3.42
CA GLY A 347 14.37 4.51 3.42
C GLY A 347 13.96 5.50 2.33
N ASN A 348 13.70 4.98 1.14
CA ASN A 348 13.24 5.70 -0.03
C ASN A 348 12.26 4.83 -0.81
N LEU A 349 11.03 5.33 -0.99
CA LEU A 349 9.97 4.67 -1.72
C LEU A 349 9.58 5.53 -2.92
N GLN A 350 9.87 5.05 -4.13
CA GLN A 350 9.70 5.82 -5.37
C GLN A 350 8.82 5.10 -6.39
N SER A 351 7.92 5.84 -7.06
CA SER A 351 7.15 5.31 -8.19
C SER A 351 6.97 6.33 -9.31
N ASN A 352 7.33 5.95 -10.54
CA ASN A 352 7.12 6.73 -11.75
C ASN A 352 6.03 6.08 -12.61
N PHE A 353 5.08 6.88 -13.09
CA PHE A 353 3.94 6.53 -13.94
C PHE A 353 2.96 5.50 -13.35
N ALA A 354 3.02 5.24 -12.05
CA ALA A 354 2.09 4.34 -11.39
C ALA A 354 1.82 4.73 -9.93
N THR A 355 0.66 4.29 -9.43
CA THR A 355 0.18 4.54 -8.08
C THR A 355 1.00 3.78 -7.04
N ILE A 356 1.27 4.38 -5.87
CA ILE A 356 1.66 3.62 -4.66
C ILE A 356 0.40 3.39 -3.82
N ARG A 357 0.21 2.15 -3.37
CA ARG A 357 -0.97 1.75 -2.59
C ARG A 357 -0.59 1.19 -1.23
N PHE A 358 -1.24 1.70 -0.19
CA PHE A 358 -1.27 1.12 1.15
C PHE A 358 -2.66 0.59 1.42
N LYS A 359 -2.81 -0.72 1.71
CA LYS A 359 -4.15 -1.30 1.93
C LYS A 359 -4.24 -2.31 3.05
N ALA A 360 -5.43 -2.51 3.61
CA ALA A 360 -5.80 -3.72 4.35
C ALA A 360 -6.25 -4.83 3.39
N SER A 361 -6.84 -5.91 3.90
CA SER A 361 -7.36 -6.99 3.05
C SER A 361 -8.58 -7.70 3.61
N GLU A 362 -9.18 -8.57 2.82
CA GLU A 362 -10.29 -9.42 3.26
C GLU A 362 -9.90 -10.25 4.49
N GLU A 363 -8.63 -10.66 4.57
CA GLU A 363 -8.11 -11.45 5.67
C GLU A 363 -7.74 -10.61 6.92
N PHE A 364 -7.47 -9.30 6.76
CA PHE A 364 -6.99 -8.41 7.82
C PHE A 364 -7.71 -7.07 7.82
N ASP A 365 -8.29 -6.71 8.97
CA ASP A 365 -9.01 -5.45 9.14
C ASP A 365 -8.15 -4.19 8.94
N GLU A 366 -6.84 -4.29 9.21
CA GLU A 366 -5.88 -3.19 9.05
C GLU A 366 -4.46 -3.71 8.76
N SER A 367 -3.68 -2.89 8.05
CA SER A 367 -2.21 -2.94 8.05
C SER A 367 -1.66 -1.86 8.99
N CYS A 368 -0.48 -2.05 9.57
CA CYS A 368 0.06 -1.02 10.46
C CYS A 368 1.58 -0.90 10.53
N ASP A 369 2.06 0.10 11.27
CA ASP A 369 3.46 0.33 11.64
C ASP A 369 4.38 0.39 10.40
N LEU A 370 4.05 1.30 9.47
CA LEU A 370 4.82 1.56 8.26
C LEU A 370 5.57 2.87 8.40
N LYS A 371 6.91 2.81 8.31
CA LYS A 371 7.79 3.97 8.35
C LYS A 371 8.46 4.20 7.01
N ILE A 372 8.36 5.43 6.49
CA ILE A 372 8.94 5.86 5.23
C ILE A 372 9.74 7.14 5.47
N ASN A 373 11.03 7.15 5.15
CA ASN A 373 11.85 8.38 5.28
C ASN A 373 11.64 9.33 4.09
N HIS A 374 11.60 8.80 2.87
CA HIS A 374 11.35 9.60 1.67
C HIS A 374 10.36 8.90 0.75
N LEU A 375 9.29 9.59 0.37
CA LEU A 375 8.28 9.13 -0.57
C LEU A 375 8.28 10.03 -1.81
N GLU A 376 8.56 9.48 -2.99
CA GLU A 376 8.48 10.20 -4.25
C GLU A 376 7.56 9.49 -5.23
N ILE A 377 6.55 10.18 -5.73
CA ILE A 377 5.63 9.63 -6.73
C ILE A 377 5.47 10.64 -7.86
N ASP A 378 5.68 10.22 -9.10
CA ASP A 378 5.35 10.99 -10.30
C ASP A 378 4.42 10.17 -11.19
N ASN A 379 3.11 10.36 -11.04
CA ASN A 379 2.07 9.68 -11.82
C ASN A 379 1.09 10.69 -12.44
N PRO A 380 1.49 11.42 -13.50
CA PRO A 380 0.67 12.49 -14.08
C PRO A 380 -0.65 12.02 -14.71
N PHE A 381 -0.83 10.72 -14.88
CA PHE A 381 -2.00 10.16 -15.56
C PHE A 381 -3.07 9.62 -14.60
N GLY A 382 -2.73 9.40 -13.33
CA GLY A 382 -3.59 8.71 -12.36
C GLY A 382 -3.49 9.23 -10.92
N THR A 383 -3.63 8.32 -9.96
CA THR A 383 -3.53 8.60 -8.52
C THR A 383 -2.07 8.50 -8.07
N GLY A 384 -1.66 9.35 -7.13
CA GLY A 384 -0.34 9.29 -6.52
C GLY A 384 -0.27 8.20 -5.44
N LEU A 385 -0.59 8.58 -4.21
CA LEU A 385 -0.68 7.70 -3.06
C LEU A 385 -2.14 7.34 -2.76
N ASN A 386 -2.43 6.05 -2.61
CA ASN A 386 -3.73 5.52 -2.24
C ASN A 386 -3.65 4.79 -0.90
N ILE A 387 -4.48 5.16 0.08
CA ILE A 387 -4.50 4.59 1.42
C ILE A 387 -5.90 4.03 1.72
N THR A 388 -5.93 2.78 2.18
CA THR A 388 -7.14 2.05 2.58
C THR A 388 -6.87 1.28 3.88
N HIS A 389 -7.51 1.67 4.98
CA HIS A 389 -7.45 0.96 6.28
C HIS A 389 -6.03 0.69 6.80
N PHE A 390 -5.38 1.76 7.27
CA PHE A 390 -4.01 1.70 7.78
C PHE A 390 -3.92 2.34 9.18
N ARG A 391 -3.08 1.79 10.07
CA ARG A 391 -2.76 2.39 11.39
C ARG A 391 -1.26 2.65 11.53
N SER A 392 -0.83 3.66 12.28
CA SER A 392 0.61 3.87 12.57
C SER A 392 1.46 4.07 11.31
N LEU A 393 1.06 5.02 10.45
CA LEU A 393 1.81 5.37 9.23
C LEU A 393 2.68 6.61 9.49
N PHE A 394 3.99 6.50 9.28
CA PHE A 394 4.93 7.63 9.39
C PHE A 394 5.61 7.88 8.05
N ILE A 395 5.45 9.07 7.49
CA ILE A 395 6.14 9.52 6.28
C ILE A 395 6.89 10.82 6.61
N ASP A 396 8.23 10.79 6.67
CA ASP A 396 9.03 11.96 7.05
C ASP A 396 9.02 13.05 5.97
N THR A 397 9.41 12.70 4.74
CA THR A 397 9.36 13.61 3.60
C THR A 397 8.63 13.02 2.42
N TYR A 398 7.88 13.84 1.68
CA TYR A 398 7.17 13.36 0.49
C TYR A 398 7.08 14.40 -0.64
N LYS A 399 7.09 13.90 -1.87
CA LYS A 399 6.77 14.67 -3.07
C LYS A 399 5.91 13.82 -4.00
N ILE A 400 4.68 14.25 -4.24
CA ILE A 400 3.70 13.46 -4.99
C ILE A 400 3.12 14.31 -6.11
N ARG A 401 3.49 14.02 -7.36
CA ARG A 401 2.94 14.62 -8.56
C ARG A 401 1.92 13.69 -9.22
N ALA A 402 0.64 14.04 -9.26
CA ALA A 402 -0.39 13.19 -9.89
C ALA A 402 -1.69 13.95 -10.23
N LYS A 403 -2.67 13.32 -10.89
CA LYS A 403 -4.01 13.94 -11.02
C LYS A 403 -4.73 14.02 -9.68
N THR A 404 -4.59 12.96 -8.88
CA THR A 404 -5.04 12.92 -7.48
C THR A 404 -3.85 12.50 -6.62
N PRO A 405 -3.01 13.45 -6.15
CA PRO A 405 -1.83 13.15 -5.35
C PRO A 405 -2.10 12.27 -4.14
N LEU A 406 -3.05 12.63 -3.28
CA LEU A 406 -3.34 11.87 -2.07
C LEU A 406 -4.79 11.41 -2.05
N ASN A 407 -5.00 10.11 -1.91
CA ASN A 407 -6.31 9.49 -1.96
C ASN A 407 -6.54 8.56 -0.77
N PHE A 408 -7.57 8.84 0.03
CA PHE A 408 -8.07 8.03 1.11
C PHE A 408 -9.34 7.33 0.65
N ASN A 409 -9.28 6.01 0.49
CA ASN A 409 -10.40 5.24 0.01
C ASN A 409 -10.87 4.24 1.05
N PHE A 410 -12.18 4.07 1.08
CA PHE A 410 -12.78 2.86 1.60
C PHE A 410 -12.73 1.73 0.55
N GLU A 411 -12.61 0.48 0.98
CA GLU A 411 -12.68 -0.70 0.09
C GLU A 411 -13.78 -1.65 0.59
N ASP A 412 -14.69 -2.02 -0.32
CA ASP A 412 -15.68 -3.07 -0.04
C ASP A 412 -14.93 -4.41 0.01
N PHE A 413 -15.08 -5.17 1.10
CA PHE A 413 -14.37 -6.43 1.29
C PHE A 413 -15.20 -7.57 0.71
N TYR A 414 -14.63 -8.31 -0.24
CA TYR A 414 -15.30 -9.47 -0.81
C TYR A 414 -15.41 -10.58 0.25
N MET A 415 -16.62 -11.10 0.44
CA MET A 415 -16.89 -12.11 1.46
C MET A 415 -17.00 -13.50 0.85
N PHE A 416 -17.75 -13.65 -0.25
CA PHE A 416 -17.88 -14.90 -1.01
C PHE A 416 -18.65 -14.68 -2.32
N SER A 417 -18.67 -15.73 -3.15
CA SER A 417 -19.50 -15.82 -4.36
C SER A 417 -20.44 -17.01 -4.35
N SER A 418 -21.62 -16.85 -4.94
CA SER A 418 -22.55 -17.95 -5.22
C SER A 418 -23.12 -17.89 -6.64
N ASN A 419 -23.43 -19.05 -7.19
CA ASN A 419 -24.18 -19.18 -8.44
C ASN A 419 -25.71 -19.08 -8.22
N SER A 420 -26.17 -19.19 -6.96
CA SER A 420 -27.55 -19.02 -6.53
C SER A 420 -27.77 -17.65 -5.88
N GLU A 421 -28.91 -16.99 -6.11
CA GLU A 421 -29.29 -15.77 -5.38
C GLU A 421 -29.67 -16.03 -3.91
N ILE A 422 -29.80 -17.29 -3.53
CA ILE A 422 -30.11 -17.72 -2.17
C ILE A 422 -28.80 -18.03 -1.46
N VAL A 423 -28.41 -17.15 -0.53
CA VAL A 423 -27.40 -17.45 0.48
C VAL A 423 -28.08 -18.39 1.47
N GLU A 424 -27.75 -19.69 1.45
CA GLU A 424 -28.26 -20.60 2.46
C GLU A 424 -27.82 -20.09 3.84
N LYS A 425 -28.81 -19.79 4.68
CA LYS A 425 -28.65 -19.48 6.09
C LYS A 425 -28.07 -20.73 6.75
N ARG A 426 -26.74 -20.88 6.76
CA ARG A 426 -26.11 -22.07 7.35
C ARG A 426 -26.44 -22.11 8.83
N SER A 427 -27.28 -23.08 9.18
CA SER A 427 -27.70 -23.39 10.54
C SER A 427 -26.64 -24.26 11.22
N SER A 428 -25.57 -23.63 11.71
CA SER A 428 -24.82 -24.16 12.86
C SER A 428 -24.79 -23.05 13.90
N GLY A 429 -24.95 -23.39 15.17
CA GLY A 429 -25.19 -22.48 16.31
C GLY A 429 -24.08 -21.48 16.64
N GLU A 430 -23.22 -21.15 15.67
CA GLU A 430 -22.06 -20.25 15.76
C GLU A 430 -22.15 -19.10 14.72
N PHE A 431 -23.17 -19.09 13.86
CA PHE A 431 -23.43 -18.01 12.90
C PHE A 431 -24.84 -17.44 13.07
N SER A 432 -24.98 -16.30 13.75
CA SER A 432 -26.11 -15.39 13.51
C SER A 432 -25.65 -14.26 12.59
N TYR A 433 -25.60 -14.54 11.29
CA TYR A 433 -25.41 -13.50 10.27
C TYR A 433 -26.75 -12.82 9.99
N ASP A 434 -26.81 -11.49 10.07
CA ASP A 434 -28.05 -10.71 9.95
C ASP A 434 -28.55 -10.55 8.50
N GLY A 435 -27.72 -10.93 7.52
CA GLY A 435 -28.09 -10.90 6.10
C GLY A 435 -27.75 -9.61 5.35
N ASN A 436 -27.18 -8.59 6.00
CA ASN A 436 -27.00 -7.27 5.38
C ASN A 436 -25.67 -7.11 4.64
N TYR A 437 -25.60 -7.64 3.41
CA TYR A 437 -24.55 -7.22 2.47
C TYR A 437 -24.85 -5.82 1.94
N TYR A 438 -23.91 -4.89 2.10
CA TYR A 438 -24.08 -3.52 1.64
C TYR A 438 -24.08 -3.42 0.11
N THR A 439 -23.38 -4.31 -0.58
CA THR A 439 -23.31 -4.33 -2.05
C THR A 439 -23.22 -5.74 -2.61
N LYS A 440 -23.98 -5.99 -3.68
CA LYS A 440 -23.97 -7.22 -4.50
C LYS A 440 -23.55 -6.85 -5.93
N ILE A 441 -22.58 -7.57 -6.49
CA ILE A 441 -22.20 -7.44 -7.91
C ILE A 441 -22.42 -8.78 -8.59
N VAL A 442 -23.17 -8.79 -9.68
CA VAL A 442 -23.34 -9.98 -10.52
C VAL A 442 -22.38 -9.87 -11.70
N THR A 443 -21.44 -10.82 -11.82
CA THR A 443 -20.52 -10.91 -12.96
C THR A 443 -20.70 -12.26 -13.64
N GLY A 444 -21.36 -12.27 -14.81
CA GLY A 444 -21.80 -13.51 -15.44
C GLY A 444 -22.89 -14.19 -14.60
N SER A 445 -22.74 -15.48 -14.31
CA SER A 445 -23.63 -16.26 -13.42
C SER A 445 -23.21 -16.22 -11.95
N ILE A 446 -22.13 -15.52 -11.62
CA ILE A 446 -21.56 -15.49 -10.28
C ILE A 446 -22.01 -14.21 -9.58
N THR A 447 -22.75 -14.37 -8.49
CA THR A 447 -23.06 -13.28 -7.58
C THR A 447 -21.93 -13.14 -6.56
N LYS A 448 -21.34 -11.95 -6.47
CA LYS A 448 -20.32 -11.59 -5.48
C LYS A 448 -20.94 -10.70 -4.40
N TYR A 449 -20.68 -11.04 -3.15
CA TYR A 449 -21.15 -10.27 -1.98
C TYR A 449 -19.99 -9.58 -1.30
N TYR A 450 -20.21 -8.32 -0.92
CA TYR A 450 -19.21 -7.52 -0.23
C TYR A 450 -19.75 -6.95 1.08
N GLU A 451 -18.87 -6.89 2.07
CA GLU A 451 -19.10 -6.27 3.37
C GLU A 451 -18.38 -4.92 3.41
N ARG A 452 -19.08 -3.89 3.91
CA ARG A 452 -18.43 -2.65 4.30
C ARG A 452 -18.02 -2.72 5.75
N ARG A 453 -16.72 -2.77 6.01
CA ARG A 453 -16.22 -2.74 7.37
C ARG A 453 -16.23 -1.29 7.86
N PRO A 454 -16.80 -1.00 9.04
CA PRO A 454 -16.82 0.33 9.61
C PRO A 454 -15.46 0.74 10.21
N ASN A 455 -14.36 0.48 9.51
CA ASN A 455 -13.01 0.73 10.02
C ASN A 455 -12.57 2.16 9.62
N PRO A 456 -11.76 2.83 10.45
CA PRO A 456 -11.04 4.02 10.01
C PRO A 456 -10.25 3.73 8.72
N ILE A 457 -10.25 4.68 7.79
CA ILE A 457 -9.45 4.60 6.57
C ILE A 457 -7.97 4.80 6.91
N LEU A 458 -7.68 5.69 7.85
CA LEU A 458 -6.34 5.94 8.35
C LEU A 458 -6.42 6.31 9.84
N ARG A 459 -5.52 5.75 10.65
CA ARG A 459 -5.43 6.06 12.07
C ARG A 459 -3.98 6.21 12.54
N ASP A 460 -3.73 7.08 13.51
CA ASP A 460 -2.44 7.23 14.19
C ASP A 460 -1.29 7.49 13.19
N ALA A 461 -1.43 8.51 12.32
CA ALA A 461 -0.50 8.74 11.22
C ALA A 461 0.19 10.11 11.29
N ILE A 462 1.42 10.19 10.77
CA ILE A 462 2.20 11.43 10.70
C ILE A 462 2.74 11.58 9.27
N PHE A 463 2.38 12.69 8.64
CA PHE A 463 2.99 13.21 7.43
C PHE A 463 3.90 14.36 7.84
N GLY A 464 5.21 14.25 7.65
CA GLY A 464 6.19 15.26 8.07
C GLY A 464 6.16 16.50 7.19
N VAL A 465 7.06 16.61 6.21
CA VAL A 465 7.12 17.76 5.29
C VAL A 465 7.01 17.29 3.86
N GLY A 466 6.09 17.87 3.09
CA GLY A 466 6.00 17.46 1.68
C GLY A 466 5.13 18.28 0.77
N GLU A 467 5.22 17.94 -0.52
CA GLU A 467 4.56 18.62 -1.63
C GLU A 467 3.59 17.67 -2.34
N LEU A 468 2.36 18.11 -2.53
CA LEU A 468 1.36 17.51 -3.40
C LEU A 468 1.21 18.39 -4.64
N ILE A 469 1.65 17.89 -5.79
CA ILE A 469 1.62 18.58 -7.07
C ILE A 469 0.50 17.98 -7.93
N PHE A 470 -0.61 18.69 -8.10
CA PHE A 470 -1.67 18.21 -8.97
C PHE A 470 -1.47 18.68 -10.42
N VAL A 471 -1.87 17.84 -11.38
CA VAL A 471 -1.65 18.10 -12.82
C VAL A 471 -2.93 17.94 -13.65
N GLY A 472 -3.03 18.73 -14.73
CA GLY A 472 -4.12 18.65 -15.70
C GLY A 472 -5.49 19.05 -15.13
N MET A 473 -6.56 18.44 -15.66
CA MET A 473 -7.90 18.52 -15.05
C MET A 473 -7.99 17.52 -13.90
N ALA A 474 -7.35 17.86 -12.79
CA ALA A 474 -7.47 17.12 -11.54
C ALA A 474 -8.88 17.31 -10.98
N GLU A 475 -9.51 16.25 -10.48
CA GLU A 475 -10.75 16.45 -9.72
C GLU A 475 -10.44 17.17 -8.39
N ARG A 476 -9.42 16.67 -7.66
CA ARG A 476 -9.03 17.06 -6.30
C ARG A 476 -7.54 16.76 -6.05
N ALA A 477 -6.86 17.52 -5.19
CA ALA A 477 -5.47 17.23 -4.80
C ALA A 477 -5.38 16.23 -3.63
N VAL A 478 -6.23 16.44 -2.62
CA VAL A 478 -6.50 15.48 -1.55
C VAL A 478 -7.94 15.02 -1.66
N PHE A 479 -8.15 13.72 -1.80
CA PHE A 479 -9.47 13.11 -1.91
C PHE A 479 -9.66 12.09 -0.80
N GLY A 480 -10.75 12.21 -0.06
CA GLY A 480 -11.26 11.14 0.80
C GLY A 480 -12.68 10.85 0.40
N ASN A 481 -12.98 9.61 0.01
CA ASN A 481 -14.33 9.22 -0.41
C ASN A 481 -14.73 7.85 0.12
N ILE A 482 -16.01 7.72 0.41
CA ILE A 482 -16.65 6.47 0.78
C ILE A 482 -17.56 6.07 -0.39
N ALA A 483 -17.27 4.93 -1.02
CA ALA A 483 -18.05 4.42 -2.13
C ALA A 483 -19.54 4.30 -1.73
N GLY A 484 -20.48 4.58 -2.64
CA GLY A 484 -21.93 4.55 -2.36
C GLY A 484 -22.54 5.86 -1.82
N GLY A 485 -21.74 6.91 -1.65
CA GLY A 485 -22.20 8.26 -1.35
C GLY A 485 -22.53 8.51 0.13
N TYR A 486 -22.56 9.79 0.49
CA TYR A 486 -22.69 10.31 1.86
C TYR A 486 -23.84 9.71 2.68
N GLN A 487 -24.93 9.27 2.04
CA GLN A 487 -26.16 8.84 2.71
C GLN A 487 -26.03 7.51 3.48
N SER A 488 -25.01 6.70 3.20
CA SER A 488 -24.84 5.36 3.77
C SER A 488 -23.82 5.26 4.92
N THR A 489 -23.23 6.40 5.32
CA THR A 489 -22.00 6.44 6.13
C THR A 489 -22.19 6.80 7.60
N TYR A 490 -23.39 7.22 8.00
CA TYR A 490 -23.68 7.71 9.35
C TYR A 490 -24.71 6.80 10.01
N ALA A 491 -24.23 5.71 10.60
CA ALA A 491 -25.06 4.93 11.50
C ALA A 491 -25.14 5.74 12.81
N LEU A 492 -26.28 6.39 13.05
CA LEU A 492 -26.61 7.00 14.34
C LEU A 492 -27.39 5.99 15.17
N ASP A 493 -27.22 6.01 16.49
CA ASP A 493 -28.06 5.22 17.38
C ASP A 493 -29.47 5.82 17.44
N SER A 494 -30.37 5.16 18.15
CA SER A 494 -31.76 5.62 18.33
C SER A 494 -31.89 6.97 19.06
N GLN A 495 -30.79 7.50 19.60
CA GLN A 495 -30.70 8.78 20.30
C GLN A 495 -30.05 9.87 19.43
N GLY A 496 -29.71 9.57 18.18
CA GLY A 496 -29.05 10.51 17.26
C GLY A 496 -27.56 10.70 17.54
N LYS A 497 -26.95 9.86 18.39
CA LYS A 497 -25.50 9.85 18.62
C LYS A 497 -24.81 8.94 17.62
N TRP A 498 -23.55 9.21 17.34
CA TRP A 498 -22.72 8.35 16.51
C TRP A 498 -22.70 6.91 17.05
N LEU A 499 -23.03 5.92 16.21
CA LEU A 499 -22.79 4.52 16.56
C LEU A 499 -21.27 4.32 16.67
N THR A 500 -20.78 4.32 17.91
CA THR A 500 -19.51 3.71 18.26
C THR A 500 -19.76 2.22 18.41
N TYR A 501 -19.02 1.39 17.67
CA TYR A 501 -19.12 -0.05 17.83
C TYR A 501 -18.59 -0.43 19.22
N SER A 502 -19.48 -0.88 20.10
CA SER A 502 -19.14 -1.31 21.47
C SER A 502 -18.84 -2.79 21.56
N SER A 503 -19.04 -3.54 20.47
CA SER A 503 -18.81 -4.99 20.39
C SER A 503 -17.67 -5.29 19.42
N PRO A 504 -16.83 -6.31 19.70
CA PRO A 504 -15.86 -6.80 18.73
C PRO A 504 -16.53 -7.25 17.44
N ILE A 505 -16.02 -6.78 16.30
CA ILE A 505 -16.46 -7.25 14.99
C ILE A 505 -15.42 -8.28 14.53
N ARG A 506 -15.75 -9.57 14.72
CA ARG A 506 -15.21 -10.80 14.09
C ARG A 506 -14.80 -11.87 15.12
N ASN A 507 -15.45 -13.03 15.00
CA ASN A 507 -14.89 -14.35 15.29
C ASN A 507 -15.09 -15.20 14.03
N ALA A 508 -14.02 -15.56 13.31
CA ALA A 508 -14.03 -16.67 12.34
C ALA A 508 -12.59 -17.08 11.95
N GLY A 509 -12.28 -18.38 11.99
CA GLY A 509 -11.05 -19.02 11.48
C GLY A 509 -10.40 -20.03 12.44
N PHE A 510 -9.97 -21.19 11.94
CA PHE A 510 -9.38 -22.32 12.70
C PHE A 510 -8.36 -21.85 13.77
N ASN A 511 -8.62 -22.17 15.04
CA ASN A 511 -8.12 -21.50 16.27
C ASN A 511 -8.83 -20.18 16.65
N GLU A 512 -10.15 -20.16 16.55
CA GLU A 512 -11.02 -19.04 16.92
C GLU A 512 -10.86 -18.58 18.37
N SER A 513 -10.51 -19.50 19.29
CA SER A 513 -10.25 -19.18 20.70
C SER A 513 -9.00 -18.32 20.92
N LYS A 514 -8.14 -18.16 19.90
CA LYS A 514 -6.92 -17.35 19.95
C LYS A 514 -7.02 -16.03 19.17
N ARG A 515 -8.04 -15.85 18.30
CA ARG A 515 -8.23 -14.58 17.60
C ARG A 515 -8.81 -13.63 18.62
N THR A 516 -8.02 -12.64 19.06
CA THR A 516 -8.60 -11.59 19.89
C THR A 516 -9.64 -10.87 19.06
N SER A 517 -10.85 -10.88 19.57
CA SER A 517 -11.80 -9.79 19.40
C SER A 517 -11.06 -8.45 19.38
N VAL A 518 -10.83 -7.87 18.20
CA VAL A 518 -10.40 -6.47 18.13
C VAL A 518 -11.59 -5.68 18.63
N THR A 519 -11.47 -5.19 19.86
CA THR A 519 -12.52 -4.40 20.48
C THR A 519 -12.33 -3.00 19.93
N TYR A 520 -13.12 -2.65 18.93
CA TYR A 520 -13.20 -1.32 18.33
C TYR A 520 -13.95 -0.32 19.24
N SER A 521 -13.82 -0.50 20.56
CA SER A 521 -14.40 0.45 21.51
C SER A 521 -13.84 1.82 21.18
N SER A 522 -14.73 2.81 21.04
CA SER A 522 -14.43 4.22 20.75
C SER A 522 -13.94 4.61 19.34
N THR A 523 -13.87 3.71 18.34
CA THR A 523 -13.55 4.12 16.95
C THR A 523 -14.78 4.49 16.14
N ARG A 524 -14.67 5.49 15.26
CA ARG A 524 -15.77 5.94 14.40
C ARG A 524 -15.69 5.29 13.01
N PRO A 525 -16.82 4.92 12.39
CA PRO A 525 -16.80 4.32 11.06
C PRO A 525 -16.29 5.28 9.99
N TYR A 526 -15.49 4.76 9.05
CA TYR A 526 -15.03 5.49 7.86
C TYR A 526 -14.34 6.83 8.17
N SER A 527 -13.53 6.88 9.22
CA SER A 527 -12.86 8.08 9.73
C SER A 527 -11.37 8.15 9.35
N ILE A 528 -10.79 9.33 9.52
CA ILE A 528 -9.35 9.59 9.58
C ILE A 528 -9.09 10.10 11.00
N GLU A 529 -8.35 9.33 11.81
CA GLU A 529 -8.24 9.54 13.26
C GLU A 529 -6.79 9.73 13.71
N ASN A 530 -6.54 10.70 14.60
CA ASN A 530 -5.21 10.95 15.17
C ASN A 530 -4.13 11.12 14.08
N VAL A 531 -4.43 11.91 13.04
CA VAL A 531 -3.52 12.14 11.92
C VAL A 531 -2.93 13.55 11.99
N ASP A 532 -1.60 13.63 12.05
CA ASP A 532 -0.87 14.88 11.86
C ASP A 532 -0.44 14.99 10.38
N PHE A 533 -1.02 15.95 9.67
CA PHE A 533 -0.66 16.27 8.28
C PHE A 533 0.64 17.08 8.18
N GLY A 534 1.26 17.46 9.31
CA GLY A 534 2.55 18.16 9.39
C GLY A 534 2.60 19.43 8.56
N LYS A 535 3.62 19.59 7.70
CA LYS A 535 3.77 20.75 6.81
C LYS A 535 3.56 20.31 5.36
N MET A 536 2.32 20.47 4.90
CA MET A 536 1.90 20.08 3.56
C MET A 536 1.81 21.30 2.65
N ALA A 537 2.46 21.25 1.48
CA ALA A 537 2.24 22.20 0.40
C ALA A 537 1.40 21.55 -0.70
N ILE A 538 0.33 22.20 -1.14
CA ILE A 538 -0.49 21.79 -2.28
C ILE A 538 -0.29 22.80 -3.40
N ILE A 539 0.19 22.33 -4.55
CA ILE A 539 0.64 23.14 -5.67
C ILE A 539 -0.01 22.59 -6.95
N GLY A 540 -0.52 23.47 -7.81
CA GLY A 540 -0.92 23.06 -9.16
C GLY A 540 0.17 23.39 -10.17
N GLU A 541 0.37 22.50 -11.12
CA GLU A 541 1.25 22.75 -12.26
C GLU A 541 0.59 23.75 -13.23
N GLN A 542 1.37 24.47 -14.05
CA GLN A 542 0.81 25.44 -15.02
C GLN A 542 -0.34 24.85 -15.85
N ASN A 543 -1.43 25.62 -15.98
CA ASN A 543 -2.66 25.23 -16.68
C ASN A 543 -3.43 24.05 -16.05
N SER A 544 -3.07 23.63 -14.84
CA SER A 544 -3.88 22.69 -14.08
C SER A 544 -5.05 23.41 -13.42
N SER A 545 -6.16 22.71 -13.24
CA SER A 545 -7.30 23.23 -12.50
C SER A 545 -7.95 22.10 -11.70
N VAL A 546 -8.57 22.48 -10.58
CA VAL A 546 -9.41 21.58 -9.77
C VAL A 546 -10.87 21.97 -9.89
N SER A 547 -11.71 21.00 -10.25
CA SER A 547 -13.14 21.22 -10.50
C SER A 547 -14.00 21.25 -9.22
N GLN A 548 -13.53 20.62 -8.14
CA GLN A 548 -14.31 20.41 -6.90
C GLN A 548 -13.51 20.74 -5.62
N GLY A 549 -12.55 21.66 -5.74
CA GLY A 549 -11.69 22.13 -4.66
C GLY A 549 -10.38 21.35 -4.49
N ALA A 550 -9.38 22.00 -3.88
CA ALA A 550 -8.06 21.38 -3.67
C ALA A 550 -8.12 20.21 -2.68
N ILE A 551 -8.90 20.33 -1.61
CA ILE A 551 -9.09 19.30 -0.57
C ILE A 551 -10.56 18.90 -0.53
N ASN A 552 -10.86 17.62 -0.58
CA ASN A 552 -12.23 17.16 -0.40
C ASN A 552 -12.27 15.83 0.34
N ILE A 553 -12.74 15.87 1.58
CA ILE A 553 -12.71 14.78 2.53
C ILE A 553 -14.13 14.56 3.05
N THR A 554 -14.75 13.49 2.56
CA THR A 554 -16.04 12.96 3.06
C THR A 554 -15.95 12.18 4.37
N PRO A 555 -14.84 11.46 4.66
CA PRO A 555 -14.61 10.85 5.98
C PRO A 555 -14.64 11.84 7.14
N LEU A 556 -14.93 11.32 8.34
CA LEU A 556 -14.80 12.08 9.59
C LEU A 556 -13.33 12.37 9.88
N LEU A 557 -12.95 13.64 10.09
CA LEU A 557 -11.64 13.98 10.67
C LEU A 557 -11.76 14.04 12.20
N VAL A 558 -10.95 13.28 12.92
CA VAL A 558 -11.01 13.20 14.39
C VAL A 558 -9.60 13.30 14.98
N ASN A 559 -9.38 14.22 15.92
CA ASN A 559 -8.07 14.45 16.54
C ASN A 559 -6.94 14.69 15.52
N CYS A 560 -7.25 15.35 14.40
CA CYS A 560 -6.26 15.61 13.35
C CYS A 560 -5.58 16.96 13.56
N SER A 561 -4.34 17.09 13.10
CA SER A 561 -3.58 18.35 13.10
C SER A 561 -2.84 18.59 11.80
N GLY A 562 -2.34 19.81 11.59
CA GLY A 562 -1.39 20.10 10.51
C GLY A 562 -1.44 21.53 9.98
N ASN A 563 -0.39 21.91 9.24
CA ASN A 563 -0.24 23.17 8.52
C ASN A 563 -0.22 22.90 7.02
N ILE A 564 -1.27 23.36 6.32
CA ILE A 564 -1.52 23.09 4.92
C ILE A 564 -1.47 24.40 4.14
N ASN A 565 -0.50 24.52 3.23
CA ASN A 565 -0.30 25.69 2.39
C ASN A 565 -0.74 25.38 0.95
N ILE A 566 -1.79 26.04 0.48
CA ILE A 566 -2.33 25.87 -0.87
C ILE A 566 -1.89 27.06 -1.73
N ARG A 567 -1.08 26.79 -2.76
CA ARG A 567 -0.41 27.79 -3.61
C ARG A 567 -0.90 27.77 -5.05
N ASP A 568 -2.21 27.71 -5.30
CA ASP A 568 -2.73 27.75 -6.68
C ASP A 568 -4.15 28.34 -6.82
N ARG A 569 -4.56 28.68 -8.06
CA ARG A 569 -5.89 29.15 -8.47
C ARG A 569 -6.93 28.00 -8.43
N ALA A 570 -7.09 27.37 -7.28
CA ALA A 570 -8.17 26.42 -7.07
C ALA A 570 -9.52 27.14 -7.08
N SER A 571 -10.56 26.58 -7.69
CA SER A 571 -11.92 27.17 -7.68
C SER A 571 -12.53 27.25 -6.26
N SER A 572 -12.02 26.44 -5.33
CA SER A 572 -12.36 26.40 -3.90
C SER A 572 -11.28 25.63 -3.12
N VAL A 573 -11.28 25.74 -1.79
CA VAL A 573 -10.23 25.18 -0.93
C VAL A 573 -10.60 23.83 -0.36
N GLY A 574 -11.81 23.70 0.17
CA GLY A 574 -12.26 22.36 0.43
C GLY A 574 -13.67 22.15 0.90
N TYR A 575 -14.11 20.93 0.61
CA TYR A 575 -15.29 20.30 1.15
C TYR A 575 -14.81 19.34 2.23
N MET A 576 -14.73 19.82 3.46
CA MET A 576 -14.46 18.96 4.62
C MET A 576 -15.77 18.82 5.36
N PHE A 577 -16.40 17.66 5.29
CA PHE A 577 -17.76 17.56 5.77
C PHE A 577 -17.83 17.53 7.30
N PHE A 578 -16.85 16.94 7.98
CA PHE A 578 -16.89 16.68 9.41
C PHE A 578 -15.52 16.80 10.07
N ILE A 579 -15.42 17.61 11.13
CA ILE A 579 -14.17 17.85 11.87
C ILE A 579 -14.44 17.77 13.38
N PHE A 580 -13.67 16.97 14.10
CA PHE A 580 -13.85 16.75 15.53
C PHE A 580 -12.51 16.81 16.26
N ASN A 581 -12.45 17.56 17.36
CA ASN A 581 -11.29 17.65 18.25
C ASN A 581 -9.96 17.91 17.50
N SER A 582 -10.02 18.62 16.37
CA SER A 582 -8.90 18.76 15.43
C SER A 582 -8.39 20.19 15.38
N GLU A 583 -7.09 20.37 15.15
CA GLU A 583 -6.45 21.70 15.00
C GLU A 583 -5.74 21.81 13.64
N LEU A 584 -6.38 22.48 12.68
CA LEU A 584 -5.86 22.66 11.33
C LEU A 584 -5.50 24.12 11.07
N GLU A 585 -4.32 24.35 10.51
CA GLU A 585 -3.92 25.64 9.93
C GLU A 585 -3.91 25.51 8.40
N ILE A 586 -4.74 26.27 7.71
CA ILE A 586 -4.85 26.25 6.25
C ILE A 586 -4.55 27.64 5.72
N ASN A 587 -3.48 27.78 4.92
CA ASN A 587 -3.08 29.02 4.29
C ASN A 587 -3.32 28.95 2.78
N LEU A 588 -3.93 30.00 2.23
CA LEU A 588 -4.34 30.12 0.84
C LEU A 588 -3.73 31.38 0.27
N THR A 589 -2.73 31.22 -0.57
CA THR A 589 -1.98 32.37 -1.08
C THR A 589 -2.51 32.90 -2.41
N ASN A 590 -3.34 32.12 -3.12
CA ASN A 590 -3.87 32.46 -4.44
C ASN A 590 -5.40 32.44 -4.44
N PHE A 591 -6.02 33.38 -5.16
CA PHE A 591 -7.47 33.61 -5.10
C PHE A 591 -8.28 32.55 -5.85
N PRO A 592 -9.44 32.15 -5.32
CA PRO A 592 -10.37 31.27 -6.04
C PRO A 592 -10.94 31.94 -7.30
N THR A 593 -11.24 31.14 -8.30
CA THR A 593 -11.55 31.64 -9.66
C THR A 593 -12.98 32.15 -9.85
N SER A 594 -13.89 32.02 -8.87
CA SER A 594 -15.30 32.40 -9.02
C SER A 594 -15.91 33.02 -7.74
N PRO A 595 -16.58 34.20 -7.84
CA PRO A 595 -17.26 34.86 -6.71
C PRO A 595 -18.43 34.08 -6.08
N GLY A 596 -18.90 33.00 -6.73
CA GLY A 596 -20.08 32.24 -6.31
C GLY A 596 -19.80 30.95 -5.52
N ILE A 597 -18.53 30.56 -5.35
CA ILE A 597 -18.13 29.29 -4.73
C ILE A 597 -17.46 29.59 -3.38
N PRO A 598 -17.88 28.95 -2.27
CA PRO A 598 -17.23 29.16 -0.99
C PRO A 598 -15.78 28.69 -1.03
N THR A 599 -14.91 29.40 -0.31
CA THR A 599 -13.53 28.96 -0.11
C THR A 599 -13.54 27.67 0.72
N PHE A 600 -14.27 27.66 1.83
CA PHE A 600 -14.39 26.54 2.74
C PHE A 600 -15.86 26.14 2.93
N ARG A 601 -16.17 24.85 2.73
CA ARG A 601 -17.48 24.27 3.03
C ARG A 601 -17.34 23.17 4.09
N ASN A 602 -18.17 23.26 5.13
CA ASN A 602 -18.26 22.26 6.19
C ASN A 602 -19.71 21.96 6.58
N TRP A 603 -19.97 20.74 7.08
CA TRP A 603 -21.29 20.35 7.60
C TRP A 603 -21.32 20.30 9.13
N ALA A 604 -20.23 19.86 9.78
CA ALA A 604 -20.08 19.95 11.23
C ALA A 604 -18.62 20.09 11.68
N MET A 605 -18.42 20.83 12.78
CA MET A 605 -17.12 21.04 13.41
C MET A 605 -17.26 21.13 14.94
N VAL A 606 -16.71 20.20 15.71
CA VAL A 606 -16.87 20.14 17.17
C VAL A 606 -15.52 20.19 17.89
N GLU A 607 -15.41 21.03 18.92
CA GLU A 607 -14.23 21.22 19.78
C GLU A 607 -12.92 21.34 18.96
N SER A 608 -13.03 21.96 17.79
CA SER A 608 -11.95 22.02 16.81
C SER A 608 -11.47 23.45 16.62
N LYS A 609 -10.26 23.61 16.09
CA LYS A 609 -9.70 24.90 15.73
C LYS A 609 -9.30 24.90 14.26
N LEU A 610 -9.80 25.90 13.53
CA LEU A 610 -9.38 26.17 12.15
C LEU A 610 -8.73 27.55 12.11
N SER A 611 -7.51 27.62 11.60
CA SER A 611 -6.72 28.86 11.54
C SER A 611 -6.04 29.05 10.19
N GLY A 612 -5.53 30.25 9.91
CA GLY A 612 -4.70 30.54 8.73
C GLY A 612 -5.08 31.83 8.00
N SER A 613 -4.48 32.04 6.83
CA SER A 613 -4.69 33.24 5.99
C SER A 613 -5.26 32.87 4.63
N TRP A 614 -6.41 33.44 4.27
CA TRP A 614 -7.25 32.99 3.17
C TRP A 614 -7.48 34.09 2.13
N ALA A 615 -6.87 33.94 0.95
CA ALA A 615 -7.26 34.70 -0.24
C ALA A 615 -8.67 34.27 -0.71
N CYS A 616 -9.63 35.20 -0.79
CA CYS A 616 -11.03 34.87 -1.07
C CYS A 616 -11.79 35.89 -1.93
N TYR A 617 -12.92 35.44 -2.49
CA TYR A 617 -13.96 36.24 -3.13
C TYR A 617 -15.33 35.88 -2.54
N GLY A 618 -16.28 36.83 -2.51
CA GLY A 618 -17.65 36.57 -2.08
C GLY A 618 -17.75 36.08 -0.63
N TYR A 619 -18.42 34.94 -0.42
CA TYR A 619 -18.63 34.31 0.90
C TYR A 619 -17.60 33.20 1.16
N PRO A 620 -16.50 33.46 1.90
CA PRO A 620 -15.42 32.49 2.09
C PRO A 620 -15.84 31.23 2.86
N ILE A 621 -16.83 31.29 3.74
CA ILE A 621 -17.28 30.14 4.54
C ILE A 621 -18.72 29.80 4.20
N GLU A 622 -18.98 28.52 3.93
CA GLU A 622 -20.33 27.97 3.89
C GLU A 622 -20.50 26.82 4.87
N LEU A 623 -21.43 27.00 5.81
CA LEU A 623 -21.81 26.00 6.80
C LEU A 623 -23.15 25.38 6.38
N GLY A 624 -23.15 24.12 5.97
CA GLY A 624 -24.33 23.41 5.52
C GLY A 624 -24.97 22.52 6.58
N GLN A 625 -26.26 22.19 6.42
CA GLN A 625 -26.84 20.98 6.99
C GLN A 625 -26.69 19.83 5.98
N GLY A 626 -26.27 18.65 6.45
CA GLY A 626 -26.24 17.45 5.61
C GLY A 626 -27.64 17.04 5.14
N PRO A 627 -27.76 16.26 4.05
CA PRO A 627 -29.03 16.01 3.35
C PRO A 627 -30.06 15.16 4.12
N THR A 628 -29.69 14.47 5.21
CA THR A 628 -30.59 13.56 5.94
C THR A 628 -30.19 13.47 7.43
N SER A 629 -31.08 13.91 8.33
CA SER A 629 -31.04 13.85 9.82
C SER A 629 -30.51 15.10 10.55
N PRO A 630 -31.16 15.54 11.66
CA PRO A 630 -30.70 16.66 12.47
C PRO A 630 -29.40 16.27 13.16
N PHE A 631 -28.28 16.80 12.69
CA PHE A 631 -27.04 16.71 13.43
C PHE A 631 -27.22 17.47 14.75
N LEU A 632 -27.41 16.73 15.85
CA LEU A 632 -27.70 17.30 17.16
C LEU A 632 -26.46 17.91 17.87
N ASP A 633 -25.27 17.79 17.30
CA ASP A 633 -24.02 18.33 17.89
C ASP A 633 -23.45 19.50 17.05
N GLY A 634 -24.32 20.36 16.52
CA GLY A 634 -23.96 21.45 15.62
C GLY A 634 -22.87 22.38 16.19
N TYR A 635 -21.74 22.48 15.49
CA TYR A 635 -20.70 23.51 15.68
C TYR A 635 -20.35 23.89 17.15
N ILE A 636 -20.16 22.92 18.03
CA ILE A 636 -19.95 23.13 19.47
C ILE A 636 -18.48 23.38 19.79
N GLY A 637 -18.18 24.41 20.59
CA GLY A 637 -16.84 24.60 21.19
C GLY A 637 -15.71 24.88 20.18
N SER A 638 -16.06 25.29 18.95
CA SER A 638 -15.12 25.40 17.83
C SER A 638 -14.62 26.82 17.62
N VAL A 639 -13.34 26.96 17.26
CA VAL A 639 -12.65 28.24 17.08
C VAL A 639 -12.22 28.42 15.63
N PHE A 640 -12.57 29.57 15.05
CA PHE A 640 -12.04 30.05 13.77
C PHE A 640 -11.11 31.24 14.00
N SER A 641 -9.89 31.15 13.49
CA SER A 641 -8.86 32.20 13.57
C SER A 641 -8.28 32.47 12.18
N ILE A 642 -9.06 33.16 11.34
CA ILE A 642 -8.82 33.29 9.90
C ILE A 642 -8.59 34.74 9.49
N ASN A 643 -7.50 35.00 8.78
CA ASN A 643 -7.27 36.27 8.08
C ASN A 643 -7.83 36.19 6.66
N PHE A 644 -8.93 36.88 6.36
CA PHE A 644 -9.49 36.96 5.02
C PHE A 644 -8.81 38.08 4.21
N ILE A 645 -8.37 37.75 3.00
CA ILE A 645 -7.67 38.67 2.10
C ILE A 645 -8.49 38.75 0.80
N TYR A 646 -9.17 39.86 0.59
CA TYR A 646 -10.04 40.11 -0.57
C TYR A 646 -9.30 40.88 -1.66
N GLN A 647 -9.44 40.44 -2.92
CA GLN A 647 -8.76 41.07 -4.06
C GLN A 647 -9.47 42.34 -4.58
N SER A 648 -10.76 42.51 -4.28
CA SER A 648 -11.57 43.69 -4.61
C SER A 648 -12.68 43.85 -3.57
N ALA A 649 -13.30 45.04 -3.48
CA ALA A 649 -14.42 45.28 -2.57
C ALA A 649 -15.45 44.14 -2.68
N PRO A 650 -15.88 43.52 -1.56
CA PRO A 650 -16.76 42.37 -1.58
C PRO A 650 -18.04 42.72 -2.35
N ASN A 651 -18.38 41.93 -3.38
CA ASN A 651 -19.68 41.99 -4.02
C ASN A 651 -20.75 41.55 -3.00
N SER A 652 -21.24 42.46 -2.15
CA SER A 652 -22.49 42.47 -1.38
C SER A 652 -22.94 41.18 -0.64
N GLY A 653 -22.07 40.18 -0.49
CA GLY A 653 -22.37 38.87 0.12
C GLY A 653 -21.81 38.75 1.55
N PRO A 654 -22.37 37.85 2.37
CA PRO A 654 -21.88 37.63 3.73
C PRO A 654 -20.49 36.99 3.75
N ILE A 655 -19.76 37.11 4.85
CA ILE A 655 -18.50 36.35 5.05
C ILE A 655 -18.82 34.87 5.29
N ILE A 656 -19.92 34.60 5.99
CA ILE A 656 -20.38 33.26 6.34
C ILE A 656 -21.80 33.08 5.80
N ARG A 657 -21.99 32.04 5.00
CA ARG A 657 -23.32 31.60 4.60
C ARG A 657 -23.70 30.33 5.35
N THR A 658 -24.89 30.29 5.93
CA THR A 658 -25.44 29.05 6.49
C THR A 658 -26.60 28.55 5.62
N LEU A 659 -26.59 27.29 5.19
CA LEU A 659 -27.71 26.69 4.45
C LEU A 659 -28.67 26.02 5.45
N LEU A 660 -29.84 26.63 5.69
CA LEU A 660 -30.93 26.06 6.49
C LEU A 660 -31.94 25.41 5.55
N ASN A 661 -32.28 24.13 5.76
CA ASN A 661 -33.25 23.42 4.92
C ASN A 661 -34.68 23.68 5.42
N LYS A 662 -35.53 24.28 4.58
CA LYS A 662 -36.95 24.61 4.85
C LYS A 662 -37.84 23.42 5.22
N SER A 663 -37.42 22.19 4.93
CA SER A 663 -38.30 21.02 4.97
C SER A 663 -38.57 20.43 6.37
N ARG A 664 -37.92 20.93 7.44
CA ARG A 664 -38.12 20.45 8.82
C ARG A 664 -38.17 21.61 9.84
N PRO A 665 -39.27 22.39 9.89
CA PRO A 665 -39.43 23.50 10.82
C PRO A 665 -39.54 23.08 12.31
N ASP A 666 -39.67 21.79 12.60
CA ASP A 666 -40.01 21.27 13.94
C ASP A 666 -38.82 20.68 14.70
N GLU A 667 -37.66 20.53 14.05
CA GLU A 667 -36.43 20.05 14.70
C GLU A 667 -35.78 21.21 15.45
N GLN A 668 -35.98 21.22 16.78
CA GLN A 668 -35.27 22.13 17.69
C GLN A 668 -33.76 21.99 17.45
N TRP A 669 -33.08 23.08 17.07
CA TRP A 669 -31.63 23.13 17.19
C TRP A 669 -31.29 22.81 18.64
N PRO A 670 -30.46 21.79 18.91
CA PRO A 670 -29.88 21.65 20.23
C PRO A 670 -29.12 22.91 20.58
N GLN A 671 -29.29 23.29 21.83
CA GLN A 671 -28.93 24.57 22.39
C GLN A 671 -27.42 24.82 22.24
N ALA A 672 -27.08 26.02 21.75
CA ALA A 672 -25.74 26.62 21.65
C ALA A 672 -24.80 26.13 20.52
N VAL A 673 -24.97 26.72 19.33
CA VAL A 673 -23.86 26.95 18.39
C VAL A 673 -22.87 27.88 19.08
N GLY A 674 -21.73 27.34 19.53
CA GLY A 674 -20.65 28.07 20.19
C GLY A 674 -19.48 28.25 19.24
N LEU A 675 -19.68 29.04 18.19
CA LEU A 675 -18.63 29.36 17.23
C LEU A 675 -17.90 30.63 17.67
N LYS A 676 -16.60 30.50 17.91
CA LYS A 676 -15.74 31.62 18.32
C LYS A 676 -14.90 32.09 17.16
N PHE A 677 -15.00 33.37 16.81
CA PHE A 677 -14.04 34.03 15.93
C PHE A 677 -13.00 34.76 16.79
N SER A 678 -11.73 34.51 16.53
CA SER A 678 -10.63 35.17 17.23
C SER A 678 -9.56 35.63 16.25
N ASN A 679 -9.11 36.88 16.36
CA ASN A 679 -8.06 37.44 15.49
C ASN A 679 -8.37 37.30 14.00
N CYS A 680 -9.65 37.39 13.62
CA CYS A 680 -10.03 37.43 12.22
C CYS A 680 -9.91 38.86 11.69
N HIS A 681 -9.25 39.01 10.55
CA HIS A 681 -9.09 40.29 9.87
C HIS A 681 -9.57 40.20 8.43
N SER A 682 -10.21 41.24 7.89
CA SER A 682 -10.48 41.35 6.45
C SER A 682 -9.66 42.49 5.84
N TYR A 683 -8.91 42.21 4.79
CA TYR A 683 -8.17 43.24 4.05
C TYR A 683 -8.64 43.28 2.60
N ALA A 684 -9.01 44.47 2.09
CA ALA A 684 -9.18 44.68 0.66
C ALA A 684 -7.83 45.11 0.07
N ILE A 685 -7.34 44.39 -0.94
CA ILE A 685 -6.17 44.79 -1.71
C ILE A 685 -6.64 45.81 -2.76
N ASP A 686 -6.80 47.07 -2.37
CA ASP A 686 -6.92 48.16 -3.33
C ASP A 686 -5.91 49.28 -3.03
N GLY A 687 -4.89 49.33 -3.89
CA GLY A 687 -4.02 50.48 -4.10
C GLY A 687 -4.59 51.48 -5.11
N ALA A 688 -5.89 51.43 -5.41
CA ALA A 688 -6.55 52.41 -6.27
C ALA A 688 -7.34 53.41 -5.40
N ASN A 689 -6.85 54.65 -5.37
CA ASN A 689 -7.56 55.85 -4.93
C ASN A 689 -8.80 56.10 -5.81
N THR A 690 -9.81 55.25 -5.73
CA THR A 690 -11.17 55.57 -6.18
C THR A 690 -12.06 55.43 -4.97
N GLY A 691 -12.68 56.53 -4.53
CA GLY A 691 -13.49 56.66 -3.32
C GLY A 691 -14.78 55.82 -3.33
N GLY A 692 -14.67 54.51 -3.57
CA GLY A 692 -15.67 53.51 -3.30
C GLY A 692 -15.67 53.18 -1.80
N SER A 693 -16.83 53.35 -1.19
CA SER A 693 -17.06 53.17 0.25
C SER A 693 -16.55 51.81 0.76
N PRO A 694 -15.77 51.76 1.85
CA PRO A 694 -15.29 50.51 2.47
C PRO A 694 -16.46 49.76 3.12
N ILE A 695 -16.91 48.62 2.56
CA ILE A 695 -17.96 47.70 3.10
C ILE A 695 -19.29 48.39 3.53
N GLY A 696 -19.43 49.69 3.32
CA GLY A 696 -20.38 50.56 4.03
C GLY A 696 -21.63 50.91 3.25
N GLY A 697 -21.86 50.29 2.10
CA GLY A 697 -23.01 50.57 1.26
C GLY A 697 -23.94 49.37 1.14
N GLN A 698 -24.99 49.32 1.96
CA GLN A 698 -26.13 48.41 1.92
C GLN A 698 -25.92 47.00 2.52
N ASN A 699 -26.69 46.70 3.58
CA ASN A 699 -27.23 45.38 3.97
C ASN A 699 -26.31 44.14 3.96
N SER A 700 -24.99 44.28 4.04
CA SER A 700 -24.09 43.12 4.05
C SER A 700 -23.99 42.57 5.48
N ALA A 701 -24.79 41.55 5.80
CA ALA A 701 -24.66 40.84 7.06
C ALA A 701 -23.36 40.01 7.05
N ILE A 702 -22.58 40.02 8.13
CA ILE A 702 -21.37 39.17 8.24
C ILE A 702 -21.74 37.68 8.11
N ILE A 703 -22.95 37.33 8.56
CA ILE A 703 -23.57 36.01 8.42
C ILE A 703 -24.90 36.21 7.68
N SER A 704 -25.16 35.44 6.62
CA SER A 704 -26.52 35.36 6.06
C SER A 704 -27.02 33.91 6.01
N HIS A 705 -28.30 33.75 6.32
CA HIS A 705 -28.99 32.48 6.20
C HIS A 705 -29.52 32.34 4.77
N GLY A 706 -29.25 31.20 4.13
CA GLY A 706 -29.49 30.99 2.71
C GLY A 706 -30.95 31.02 2.27
N GLU A 707 -31.91 30.90 3.20
CA GLU A 707 -33.35 30.97 2.93
C GLU A 707 -34.09 31.77 4.01
N GLY A 708 -35.21 32.41 3.64
CA GLY A 708 -36.00 33.25 4.53
C GLY A 708 -36.43 32.50 5.79
N ILE A 709 -36.09 33.07 6.95
CA ILE A 709 -36.42 32.55 8.28
C ILE A 709 -37.93 32.24 8.32
N PRO A 710 -38.35 31.01 8.63
CA PRO A 710 -39.78 30.69 8.75
C PRO A 710 -40.41 31.60 9.81
N SER A 711 -41.62 32.10 9.55
CA SER A 711 -42.33 33.06 10.42
C SER A 711 -42.64 32.53 11.83
N SER A 712 -42.47 31.23 12.08
CA SER A 712 -42.61 30.56 13.37
C SER A 712 -41.33 30.53 14.22
N PHE A 713 -40.16 30.93 13.68
CA PHE A 713 -38.91 30.99 14.45
C PHE A 713 -38.75 32.34 15.15
N SER A 714 -39.24 32.45 16.38
CA SER A 714 -38.83 33.51 17.30
C SER A 714 -37.52 33.11 17.98
N SER A 715 -36.43 33.76 17.59
CA SER A 715 -35.06 33.59 18.10
C SER A 715 -34.27 32.39 17.54
N THR A 716 -33.21 32.71 16.80
CA THR A 716 -32.10 31.80 16.54
C THR A 716 -31.31 31.61 17.85
N THR A 717 -31.44 30.45 18.48
CA THR A 717 -30.59 30.02 19.62
C THR A 717 -29.21 29.62 19.10
N GLY A 718 -28.30 30.60 19.02
CA GLY A 718 -26.89 30.37 18.68
C GLY A 718 -26.06 31.59 19.06
N GLY A 719 -25.05 31.39 19.91
CA GLY A 719 -24.25 32.47 20.49
C GLY A 719 -22.89 32.57 19.82
N TRP A 720 -22.63 33.65 19.10
CA TRP A 720 -21.36 33.90 18.42
C TRP A 720 -20.50 34.83 19.25
N ALA A 721 -19.38 34.34 19.77
CA ALA A 721 -18.45 35.17 20.55
C ALA A 721 -17.27 35.61 19.68
N SER A 722 -17.15 36.91 19.42
CA SER A 722 -15.96 37.49 18.79
C SER A 722 -15.03 38.07 19.85
N ALA A 723 -13.82 37.52 19.99
CA ALA A 723 -12.76 38.15 20.78
C ALA A 723 -11.72 38.75 19.81
N ASN A 724 -11.44 40.05 19.90
CA ASN A 724 -10.41 40.74 19.10
C ASN A 724 -10.50 40.52 17.57
N SER A 725 -11.71 40.40 17.01
CA SER A 725 -11.90 40.25 15.54
C SER A 725 -12.28 41.58 14.91
N PHE A 726 -11.61 41.97 13.83
CA PHE A 726 -11.82 43.22 13.12
C PHE A 726 -12.14 42.93 11.64
N ILE A 727 -13.42 42.84 11.33
CA ILE A 727 -13.92 42.91 9.95
C ILE A 727 -14.20 44.39 9.70
N ASP A 728 -13.70 44.92 8.59
CA ASP A 728 -13.60 46.37 8.34
C ASP A 728 -14.81 47.16 8.89
N ARG A 729 -14.55 47.84 10.02
CA ARG A 729 -15.39 48.84 10.72
C ARG A 729 -16.79 48.43 11.21
N THR A 730 -17.13 47.14 11.31
CA THR A 730 -18.39 46.72 11.98
C THR A 730 -18.19 45.56 12.94
N PRO A 731 -18.59 45.67 14.22
CA PRO A 731 -18.68 44.53 15.13
C PRO A 731 -19.63 43.47 14.55
N PHE A 732 -19.41 42.20 14.87
CA PHE A 732 -20.40 41.15 14.57
C PHE A 732 -21.77 41.57 15.14
N ARG A 733 -22.75 41.82 14.24
CA ARG A 733 -24.11 42.22 14.62
C ARG A 733 -25.06 41.03 14.52
N ARG A 734 -25.85 40.80 15.57
CA ARG A 734 -26.98 39.88 15.55
C ARG A 734 -28.17 40.56 14.88
N VAL A 735 -28.84 39.90 13.95
CA VAL A 735 -30.03 40.43 13.27
C VAL A 735 -31.26 39.66 13.73
N PHE A 736 -32.31 40.34 14.18
CA PHE A 736 -33.58 39.72 14.58
C PHE A 736 -34.77 40.55 14.09
N SER A 737 -35.96 39.94 14.03
CA SER A 737 -37.22 40.66 13.82
C SER A 737 -38.14 40.42 15.01
N SER A 738 -38.99 41.39 15.30
CA SER A 738 -39.95 41.31 16.41
C SER A 738 -41.24 42.04 16.04
N SER A 739 -42.26 41.93 16.89
CA SER A 739 -43.53 42.64 16.70
C SER A 739 -43.44 44.15 16.99
N SER A 740 -42.31 44.64 17.52
CA SER A 740 -42.08 46.06 17.82
C SER A 740 -40.61 46.42 17.69
N ILE A 741 -40.31 47.54 17.03
CA ILE A 741 -38.95 48.06 16.83
C ILE A 741 -38.15 48.24 18.16
N SER A 742 -38.83 48.53 19.27
CA SER A 742 -38.19 48.74 20.59
C SER A 742 -38.07 47.45 21.42
N THR A 743 -38.33 46.29 20.84
CA THR A 743 -38.12 45.01 21.54
C THR A 743 -36.62 44.74 21.64
N PRO A 744 -36.05 44.58 22.86
CA PRO A 744 -34.67 44.14 23.00
C PRO A 744 -34.48 42.74 22.40
N PRO A 745 -33.25 42.35 22.06
CA PRO A 745 -32.97 41.00 21.62
C PRO A 745 -33.50 40.01 22.67
N PRO A 746 -34.29 39.00 22.27
CA PRO A 746 -34.98 38.11 23.21
C PRO A 746 -34.03 37.16 23.98
N GLN A 747 -32.74 37.16 23.67
CA GLN A 747 -31.73 36.31 24.29
C GLN A 747 -30.68 37.14 25.01
N ASN A 748 -30.14 36.62 26.10
CA ASN A 748 -29.03 37.24 26.81
C ASN A 748 -27.79 37.40 25.91
N PRO A 749 -27.02 38.49 26.05
CA PRO A 749 -25.76 38.66 25.35
C PRO A 749 -24.74 37.55 25.65
N THR A 750 -23.90 37.27 24.67
CA THR A 750 -22.78 36.34 24.80
C THR A 750 -21.48 37.02 25.18
N THR A 751 -21.37 38.32 24.89
CA THR A 751 -20.22 39.16 25.26
C THR A 751 -20.69 40.57 25.59
N ILE A 752 -19.98 41.25 26.51
CA ILE A 752 -20.19 42.68 26.74
C ILE A 752 -19.68 43.44 25.51
N GLY A 753 -20.52 44.29 24.93
CA GLY A 753 -20.26 45.00 23.67
C GLY A 753 -20.83 44.34 22.41
N GLU A 754 -21.50 43.18 22.51
CA GLU A 754 -22.24 42.56 21.40
C GLU A 754 -23.27 43.55 20.82
N LEU A 755 -23.36 43.65 19.49
CA LEU A 755 -24.37 44.48 18.81
C LEU A 755 -25.53 43.61 18.29
N ALA A 756 -26.74 44.13 18.38
CA ALA A 756 -27.91 43.52 17.75
C ALA A 756 -28.79 44.55 17.05
N GLU A 757 -29.42 44.15 15.95
CA GLU A 757 -30.28 44.96 15.10
C GLU A 757 -31.67 44.31 14.98
N ASN A 758 -32.69 45.05 15.40
CA ASN A 758 -34.10 44.69 15.22
C ASN A 758 -34.57 45.22 13.86
N ILE A 759 -34.72 44.33 12.88
CA ILE A 759 -35.28 44.64 11.57
C ILE A 759 -36.80 44.54 11.69
N TYR A 760 -37.42 45.68 12.03
CA TYR A 760 -38.87 45.86 12.00
C TYR A 760 -39.28 46.32 10.59
N PRO A 761 -40.49 46.02 10.07
CA PRO A 761 -40.88 46.45 8.74
C PRO A 761 -40.68 47.96 8.56
N ASN A 762 -39.77 48.33 7.64
CA ASN A 762 -39.41 49.71 7.28
C ASN A 762 -38.64 50.53 8.32
N SER A 763 -38.08 49.93 9.38
CA SER A 763 -37.22 50.64 10.35
C SER A 763 -36.31 49.69 11.13
N ASN A 764 -35.07 50.11 11.40
CA ASN A 764 -34.09 49.32 12.13
C ASN A 764 -33.76 50.00 13.46
N LYS A 765 -33.57 49.21 14.52
CA LYS A 765 -33.13 49.72 15.83
C LYS A 765 -32.01 48.87 16.41
N TRP A 766 -31.05 49.54 17.04
CA TRP A 766 -29.80 48.94 17.49
C TRP A 766 -29.80 48.73 19.00
N TRP A 767 -29.08 47.69 19.41
CA TRP A 767 -28.89 47.30 20.80
C TRP A 767 -27.42 46.96 21.02
N ILE A 768 -26.90 47.31 22.19
CA ILE A 768 -25.57 46.93 22.67
C ILE A 768 -25.69 46.18 24.00
N ALA A 769 -24.90 45.13 24.14
CA ALA A 769 -24.82 44.38 25.38
C ALA A 769 -23.98 45.13 26.42
N ASN A 770 -24.61 45.61 27.49
CA ASN A 770 -23.91 46.28 28.60
C ASN A 770 -23.48 45.29 29.69
N SER A 771 -24.03 44.08 29.69
CA SER A 771 -23.63 42.94 30.52
C SER A 771 -23.99 41.64 29.81
N LEU A 772 -23.63 40.48 30.37
CA LEU A 772 -24.08 39.17 29.85
C LEU A 772 -25.57 38.88 30.09
N THR A 773 -26.32 39.80 30.71
CA THR A 773 -27.74 39.62 31.02
C THR A 773 -28.60 40.80 30.59
N SER A 774 -28.02 41.82 29.94
CA SER A 774 -28.74 43.05 29.63
C SER A 774 -28.32 43.68 28.32
N TRP A 775 -29.32 44.04 27.53
CA TRP A 775 -29.16 44.91 26.36
C TRP A 775 -29.52 46.34 26.71
N SER A 776 -28.93 47.28 26.00
CA SER A 776 -29.33 48.67 26.01
C SER A 776 -29.49 49.12 24.57
N GLU A 777 -30.51 49.93 24.34
CA GLU A 777 -30.74 50.53 23.04
C GLU A 777 -29.58 51.48 22.71
N LEU A 778 -29.14 51.47 21.45
CA LEU A 778 -28.11 52.38 20.92
C LEU A 778 -28.72 53.60 20.23
#